data_AF-A0A431MY38-F1
#
_entry.id   AF-A0A431MY38-F1
#
_cell.length_a   1.000
_cell.length_b   1.000
_cell.length_c   1.000
_cell.angle_alpha   90.00
_cell.angle_beta   90.00
_cell.angle_gamma   90.00
#
_symmetry.space_group_name_H-M   'P 1'
#
loop_
_entity.id
_entity.type
_entity.pdbx_description
1 polymer ?
#
loop_
_entity_poly.entity_id
_entity_poly.type
_entity_poly.pdbx_seq_one_letter_code
_entity_poly.pdbx_strand_id
1 'polypeptide(L)'
;MTLTDDSELVTRHEVQDAPPDLLVTNYSMLEYMLMRPIERSIFDKTRSWLTANPSEKFLVILDEAHLYRGAAGAEVGLLLRRLRDRIGASPDRFQVICATASFKDAKYAPHFGAQLSGIPAETFVPITGSHDLRSHSSAGSNRDAEILGGISLDHFYDAQDNAQRLAAVRSLLDYRHVTADLPAEAALHHALAEFGPMGLLINATMKEALPISELGAKLFPSADPHLADSAVTTLMALGSVARTDPKAAGLLPCRIHNFFRGLPGLWVCMDPDCTEISHEHREGICGKLYSQPQKECGCGSRVLEFYTCRNCGTAYARAYTDDVDVPSLLWAEPGQRLRMAGGETNPLLPLDLLLQAPSNEALGDPADYDLETGRLNPANAGPRMRRVYLPTSRLQHGADDDDDNSPKDIQDRGKFIPCGVCEKRAGFNRSYVQDHQTKGDQPFLALVARQIQIQPPGSVAASHFAPLQGRKVLAFSDSRQVAARLAPNLQMYSVRDSLRPIIVYGYKKLLTAQTLRPVLSLDDLYLAVALASKELGVRLRPELKQGETFDVDRIIDDAIASGRTSTDLGLAGLCLEFRPKRPPEALLDSIITTIQDRFWGFESLALADLIECQKNAAAIEKLPAIPGIAETGPNKRALVRAWLRCWHKKGFWLDAMPTGWTTTRSSEGTLISSQRGKFKAMDTVLSDKAARKIFNDRWSPELLRIFTQNLGNGHNRLKGSELSLGFDGDWVRCTACKSIYRPVPTITHCLDCGAHAVEPLDPDHDAVFGARKGFYRKPVIEALAAPPRQPMALIAAEHTAQLNAPQNEDVFSKAEENELLFQDIALLDDRLTAIDILSSTTTMEVGIDLGALSGVALRNMPPGRANYQQRAGRAGRRGNAVATVVAFGSADSHDEHYFSAPDGMIRGDVVDPTLTLDNRDIVSRHIRAFLLQNYHQARLPVVDPNQRHDLFSVLGNVSDFRNGSGILNRNDFAQWLSENEAALRQRVEGWMPSELSADDRKSLLETMITDCLDAIDDAIRPESGDEDEDDSDEDDGEDGGSEDGEETGEDRPKRASTPNKLLDRLLYCGKLPRYAFPTDVATFHVFDLDRSTKFRPIMRFAPSQGLPIALSQYAPDKQVWISGKCYTSGA
;
A
#
# COMPACT_ATOMS: atom_id res chain seq x y z
N MET A 1 37.03 -3.95 -23.88
CA MET A 1 35.97 -4.43 -24.78
C MET A 1 35.23 -3.20 -25.24
N THR A 2 35.49 -2.74 -26.46
CA THR A 2 34.62 -1.84 -27.23
C THR A 2 35.00 -2.09 -28.69
N LEU A 3 34.02 -2.47 -29.52
CA LEU A 3 34.19 -2.43 -30.96
C LEU A 3 33.96 -0.97 -31.40
N THR A 4 34.57 -0.54 -32.49
CA THR A 4 34.47 0.85 -33.01
C THR A 4 33.05 1.28 -33.38
N ASP A 5 32.08 0.37 -33.33
CA ASP A 5 30.71 0.55 -33.81
C ASP A 5 29.65 0.47 -32.68
N ASP A 6 30.06 0.39 -31.41
CA ASP A 6 29.12 0.42 -30.28
C ASP A 6 28.49 1.81 -30.11
N SER A 7 27.16 1.86 -30.08
CA SER A 7 26.38 3.10 -29.93
C SER A 7 26.20 3.55 -28.47
N GLU A 8 26.59 2.73 -27.51
CA GLU A 8 26.39 2.97 -26.07
C GLU A 8 27.74 2.98 -25.33
N LEU A 9 27.93 3.95 -24.44
CA LEU A 9 29.09 4.02 -23.54
C LEU A 9 28.68 3.38 -22.19
N VAL A 10 29.38 2.33 -21.79
CA VAL A 10 29.01 1.46 -20.66
C VAL A 10 29.68 1.92 -19.36
N THR A 11 30.85 2.57 -19.42
CA THR A 11 31.59 3.00 -18.23
C THR A 11 31.74 4.52 -18.11
N ARG A 12 31.90 5.02 -16.88
CA ARG A 12 32.15 6.47 -16.63
C ARG A 12 33.44 6.97 -17.30
N HIS A 13 34.47 6.13 -17.33
CA HIS A 13 35.75 6.45 -17.97
C HIS A 13 35.56 6.64 -19.49
N GLU A 14 34.76 5.80 -20.14
CA GLU A 14 34.42 5.96 -21.57
C GLU A 14 33.73 7.30 -21.84
N VAL A 15 32.76 7.71 -21.00
CA VAL A 15 32.07 9.01 -21.12
C VAL A 15 33.02 10.20 -20.94
N GLN A 16 34.03 10.07 -20.07
CA GLN A 16 35.03 11.11 -19.81
C GLN A 16 36.06 11.21 -20.95
N ASP A 17 36.46 10.07 -21.53
CA ASP A 17 37.41 10.00 -22.64
C ASP A 17 36.77 10.36 -23.99
N ALA A 18 35.55 9.90 -24.24
CA ALA A 18 34.77 10.15 -25.43
C ALA A 18 33.40 10.76 -25.03
N PRO A 19 33.27 12.10 -25.04
CA PRO A 19 32.02 12.75 -24.67
C PRO A 19 30.86 12.24 -25.54
N PRO A 20 29.72 11.84 -24.94
CA PRO A 20 28.61 11.27 -25.69
C PRO A 20 27.86 12.34 -26.49
N ASP A 21 27.29 11.94 -27.63
CA ASP A 21 26.39 12.80 -28.42
C ASP A 21 25.07 13.10 -27.68
N LEU A 22 24.62 12.17 -26.83
CA LEU A 22 23.45 12.31 -25.96
C LEU A 22 23.82 12.04 -24.51
N LEU A 23 23.66 13.04 -23.64
CA LEU A 23 23.88 12.91 -22.20
C LEU A 23 22.55 13.04 -21.44
N VAL A 24 22.13 11.97 -20.78
CA VAL A 24 21.01 12.00 -19.83
C VAL A 24 21.58 12.21 -18.42
N THR A 25 21.26 13.33 -17.80
CA THR A 25 21.75 13.68 -16.47
C THR A 25 20.70 14.46 -15.69
N ASN A 26 20.79 14.44 -14.36
CA ASN A 26 19.99 15.31 -13.51
C ASN A 26 20.75 16.62 -13.20
N TYR A 27 20.03 17.64 -12.75
CA TYR A 27 20.63 18.96 -12.46
C TYR A 27 21.72 18.90 -11.38
N SER A 28 21.59 17.98 -10.42
CA SER A 28 22.56 17.77 -9.34
C SER A 28 23.91 17.32 -9.89
N MET A 29 23.90 16.26 -10.69
CA MET A 29 25.10 15.71 -11.30
C MET A 29 25.72 16.72 -12.27
N LEU A 30 24.90 17.47 -13.00
CA LEU A 30 25.39 18.55 -13.86
C LEU A 30 26.15 19.65 -13.08
N GLU A 31 25.67 20.07 -11.90
CA GLU A 31 26.41 21.00 -11.01
C GLU A 31 27.79 20.43 -10.64
N TYR A 32 27.85 19.16 -10.22
CA TYR A 32 29.11 18.51 -9.87
C TYR A 32 30.06 18.38 -11.06
N MET A 33 29.55 17.98 -12.23
CA MET A 33 30.33 17.87 -13.46
C MET A 33 30.95 19.21 -13.85
N LEU A 34 30.23 20.32 -13.65
CA LEU A 34 30.76 21.66 -13.92
C LEU A 34 31.92 22.02 -12.96
N MET A 35 31.87 21.57 -11.71
CA MET A 35 32.87 21.88 -10.67
C MET A 35 34.11 20.97 -10.73
N ARG A 36 33.94 19.69 -11.07
CA ARG A 36 35.01 18.68 -10.96
C ARG A 36 35.97 18.69 -12.16
N PRO A 37 37.28 18.52 -11.93
CA PRO A 37 38.27 18.37 -12.98
C PRO A 37 38.06 17.19 -13.93
N ILE A 38 37.61 16.04 -13.41
CA ILE A 38 37.57 14.79 -14.18
C ILE A 38 36.56 14.84 -15.35
N GLU A 39 35.46 15.57 -15.22
CA GLU A 39 34.49 15.75 -16.32
C GLU A 39 34.76 16.98 -17.22
N ARG A 40 35.88 17.69 -17.04
CA ARG A 40 36.18 18.89 -17.86
C ARG A 40 36.32 18.57 -19.34
N SER A 41 36.92 17.42 -19.67
CA SER A 41 37.11 16.96 -21.05
C SER A 41 35.78 16.94 -21.82
N ILE A 42 34.67 16.60 -21.16
CA ILE A 42 33.32 16.58 -21.73
C ILE A 42 32.96 17.98 -22.25
N PHE A 43 33.07 19.00 -21.40
CA PHE A 43 32.71 20.37 -21.76
C PHE A 43 33.73 21.05 -22.68
N ASP A 44 35.03 20.77 -22.52
CA ASP A 44 36.08 21.39 -23.34
C ASP A 44 36.09 20.86 -24.77
N LYS A 45 35.91 19.55 -24.95
CA LYS A 45 35.73 18.95 -26.28
C LYS A 45 34.43 19.40 -26.91
N THR A 46 33.33 19.47 -26.15
CA THR A 46 32.05 20.01 -26.63
C THR A 46 32.20 21.47 -27.10
N ARG A 47 32.85 22.32 -26.32
CA ARG A 47 33.13 23.72 -26.69
C ARG A 47 34.01 23.81 -27.94
N SER A 48 35.07 23.01 -28.01
CA SER A 48 35.96 22.97 -29.18
C SER A 48 35.20 22.52 -30.44
N TRP A 49 34.34 21.52 -30.31
CA TRP A 49 33.47 21.05 -31.38
C TRP A 49 32.47 22.12 -31.83
N LEU A 50 31.80 22.80 -30.90
CA LEU A 50 30.90 23.92 -31.22
C LEU A 50 31.66 25.09 -31.88
N THR A 51 32.92 25.31 -31.52
CA THR A 51 33.76 26.35 -32.14
C THR A 51 34.16 25.96 -33.56
N ALA A 52 34.48 24.69 -33.79
CA ALA A 52 34.82 24.16 -35.11
C ALA A 52 33.61 24.05 -36.05
N ASN A 53 32.40 23.91 -35.50
CA ASN A 53 31.17 23.71 -36.26
C ASN A 53 30.16 24.85 -35.99
N PRO A 54 30.33 26.03 -36.62
CA PRO A 54 29.52 27.21 -36.31
C PRO A 54 28.05 27.10 -36.73
N SER A 55 27.70 26.19 -37.65
CA SER A 55 26.31 25.91 -38.05
C SER A 55 25.54 25.08 -37.03
N GLU A 56 26.24 24.40 -36.12
CA GLU A 56 25.64 23.42 -35.21
C GLU A 56 25.15 24.07 -33.91
N LYS A 57 24.13 23.45 -33.32
CA LYS A 57 23.48 23.89 -32.08
C LYS A 57 23.66 22.85 -30.98
N PHE A 58 23.70 23.34 -29.74
CA PHE A 58 23.63 22.51 -28.55
C PHE A 58 22.17 22.39 -28.11
N LEU A 59 21.66 21.17 -27.97
CA LEU A 59 20.27 20.88 -27.62
C LEU A 59 20.14 20.53 -26.14
N VAL A 60 19.21 21.19 -25.44
CA VAL A 60 18.82 20.87 -24.07
C VAL A 60 17.35 20.50 -24.05
N ILE A 61 17.05 19.31 -23.52
CA ILE A 61 15.68 18.84 -23.33
C ILE A 61 15.41 18.84 -21.82
N LEU A 62 14.43 19.64 -21.42
CA LEU A 62 13.93 19.70 -20.05
C LEU A 62 12.59 18.98 -20.01
N ASP A 63 12.58 17.78 -19.44
CA ASP A 63 11.34 17.05 -19.20
C ASP A 63 10.63 17.55 -17.93
N GLU A 64 9.31 17.42 -17.89
CA GLU A 64 8.46 17.83 -16.76
C GLU A 64 8.78 19.27 -16.28
N ALA A 65 8.97 20.20 -17.21
CA ALA A 65 9.52 21.53 -16.94
C ALA A 65 8.73 22.32 -15.87
N HIS A 66 7.45 22.01 -15.67
CA HIS A 66 6.60 22.61 -14.63
C HIS A 66 6.93 22.20 -13.20
N LEU A 67 7.78 21.20 -13.00
CA LEU A 67 8.31 20.84 -11.68
C LEU A 67 9.36 21.85 -11.20
N TYR A 68 10.04 22.54 -12.12
CA TYR A 68 11.02 23.58 -11.81
C TYR A 68 10.31 24.87 -11.42
N ARG A 69 10.02 25.05 -10.13
CA ARG A 69 9.32 26.23 -9.58
C ARG A 69 9.97 26.78 -8.32
N GLY A 70 9.64 28.01 -7.98
CA GLY A 70 10.17 28.73 -6.83
C GLY A 70 11.70 28.84 -6.89
N ALA A 71 12.33 28.66 -5.71
CA ALA A 71 13.79 28.70 -5.58
C ALA A 71 14.49 27.59 -6.34
N ALA A 72 13.97 26.36 -6.31
CA ALA A 72 14.59 25.22 -6.99
C ALA A 72 14.65 25.43 -8.52
N GLY A 73 13.58 25.96 -9.11
CA GLY A 73 13.58 26.28 -10.54
C GLY A 73 14.52 27.45 -10.88
N ALA A 74 14.66 28.44 -9.98
CA ALA A 74 15.61 29.53 -10.17
C ALA A 74 17.07 29.03 -10.18
N GLU A 75 17.41 28.10 -9.29
CA GLU A 75 18.73 27.47 -9.22
C GLU A 75 19.05 26.68 -10.50
N VAL A 76 18.10 25.87 -11.00
CA VAL A 76 18.23 25.17 -12.28
C VAL A 76 18.41 26.17 -13.43
N GLY A 77 17.67 27.27 -13.42
CA GLY A 77 17.79 28.27 -14.47
C GLY A 77 19.14 28.99 -14.49
N LEU A 78 19.75 29.21 -13.33
CA LEU A 78 21.11 29.75 -13.22
C LEU A 78 22.18 28.71 -13.56
N LEU A 79 21.94 27.43 -13.27
CA LEU A 79 22.79 26.32 -13.71
C LEU A 79 22.86 26.26 -15.25
N LEU A 80 21.72 26.28 -15.95
CA LEU A 80 21.68 26.23 -17.43
C LEU A 80 22.39 27.42 -18.07
N ARG A 81 22.23 28.60 -17.48
CA ARG A 81 22.93 29.83 -17.86
C ARG A 81 24.46 29.71 -17.73
N ARG A 82 24.94 29.12 -16.63
CA ARG A 82 26.38 28.82 -16.45
C ARG A 82 26.87 27.71 -17.38
N LEU A 83 26.05 26.69 -17.66
CA LEU A 83 26.39 25.67 -18.65
C LEU A 83 26.60 26.29 -20.04
N ARG A 84 25.69 27.18 -20.45
CA ARG A 84 25.80 27.92 -21.73
C ARG A 84 27.11 28.71 -21.83
N ASP A 85 27.47 29.43 -20.76
CA ASP A 85 28.77 30.13 -20.67
C ASP A 85 29.95 29.14 -20.73
N ARG A 86 29.87 28.02 -20.00
CA ARG A 86 30.94 26.99 -19.94
C ARG A 86 31.27 26.39 -21.31
N ILE A 87 30.26 26.13 -22.13
CA ILE A 87 30.43 25.59 -23.49
C ILE A 87 30.64 26.67 -24.55
N GLY A 88 30.58 27.95 -24.17
CA GLY A 88 30.77 29.09 -25.08
C GLY A 88 29.68 29.22 -26.15
N ALA A 89 28.46 28.76 -25.86
CA ALA A 89 27.35 28.85 -26.81
C ALA A 89 26.65 30.20 -26.70
N SER A 90 26.37 30.83 -27.85
CA SER A 90 25.49 32.01 -27.91
C SER A 90 24.02 31.59 -27.75
N PRO A 91 23.11 32.52 -27.37
CA PRO A 91 21.69 32.19 -27.18
C PRO A 91 21.02 31.53 -28.39
N ASP A 92 21.38 31.91 -29.62
CA ASP A 92 20.87 31.35 -30.87
C ASP A 92 21.35 29.91 -31.16
N ARG A 93 22.47 29.52 -30.51
CA ARG A 93 23.08 28.19 -30.61
C ARG A 93 22.71 27.26 -29.45
N PHE A 94 21.97 27.76 -28.46
CA PHE A 94 21.53 27.00 -27.28
C PHE A 94 20.02 26.72 -27.41
N GLN A 95 19.69 25.63 -28.10
CA GLN A 95 18.31 25.26 -28.40
C GLN A 95 17.70 24.51 -27.20
N VAL A 96 16.54 24.95 -26.73
CA VAL A 96 15.88 24.37 -25.56
C VAL A 96 14.50 23.84 -25.93
N ILE A 97 14.21 22.62 -25.51
CA ILE A 97 12.89 21.99 -25.61
C ILE A 97 12.39 21.76 -24.18
N CYS A 98 11.28 22.38 -23.81
CA CYS A 98 10.62 22.15 -22.52
C CYS A 98 9.38 21.28 -22.75
N ALA A 99 9.41 20.03 -22.27
CA ALA A 99 8.23 19.19 -22.22
C ALA A 99 7.45 19.47 -20.92
N THR A 100 6.14 19.70 -21.03
CA THR A 100 5.29 20.03 -19.88
C THR A 100 3.85 19.61 -20.16
N ALA A 101 3.15 19.20 -19.10
CA ALA A 101 1.75 18.79 -19.14
C ALA A 101 0.81 19.79 -18.47
N SER A 102 1.32 20.93 -17.98
CA SER A 102 0.69 21.67 -16.88
C SER A 102 0.89 23.18 -16.99
N PHE A 103 0.39 23.77 -18.09
CA PHE A 103 0.20 25.22 -18.22
C PHE A 103 -1.25 25.55 -18.53
N LYS A 104 -1.81 26.55 -17.84
CA LYS A 104 -3.12 27.12 -18.10
C LYS A 104 -3.03 28.16 -19.23
N ASP A 105 -2.05 29.05 -19.19
CA ASP A 105 -1.85 30.06 -20.23
C ASP A 105 -0.71 29.70 -21.20
N ALA A 106 -1.08 29.33 -22.42
CA ALA A 106 -0.11 29.07 -23.50
C ALA A 106 0.75 30.28 -23.85
N LYS A 107 0.31 31.51 -23.53
CA LYS A 107 1.09 32.74 -23.73
C LYS A 107 2.13 32.96 -22.63
N TYR A 108 1.91 32.42 -21.44
CA TYR A 108 2.88 32.49 -20.34
C TYR A 108 4.01 31.45 -20.49
N ALA A 109 3.73 30.29 -21.09
CA ALA A 109 4.72 29.23 -21.26
C ALA A 109 6.04 29.67 -21.93
N PRO A 110 6.04 30.49 -23.01
CA PRO A 110 7.27 31.10 -23.55
C PRO A 110 8.08 31.93 -22.55
N HIS A 111 7.39 32.69 -21.68
CA HIS A 111 8.03 33.49 -20.64
C HIS A 111 8.67 32.60 -19.58
N PHE A 112 7.95 31.58 -19.10
CA PHE A 112 8.52 30.61 -18.17
C PHE A 112 9.72 29.87 -18.77
N GLY A 113 9.63 29.41 -20.02
CA GLY A 113 10.73 28.76 -20.73
C GLY A 113 11.96 29.67 -20.86
N ALA A 114 11.74 30.96 -21.11
CA ALA A 114 12.80 31.97 -21.14
C ALA A 114 13.46 32.17 -19.78
N GLN A 115 12.65 32.29 -18.71
CA GLN A 115 13.15 32.39 -17.35
C GLN A 115 13.95 31.15 -16.95
N LEU A 116 13.48 29.95 -17.27
CA LEU A 116 14.16 28.71 -16.94
C LEU A 116 15.47 28.51 -17.73
N SER A 117 15.54 28.91 -18.99
CA SER A 117 16.72 28.65 -19.84
C SER A 117 17.70 29.81 -19.99
N GLY A 118 17.25 31.05 -19.78
CA GLY A 118 18.01 32.26 -20.11
C GLY A 118 18.01 32.59 -21.61
N ILE A 119 17.07 32.06 -22.38
CA ILE A 119 16.88 32.31 -23.81
C ILE A 119 15.67 33.25 -24.02
N PRO A 120 15.69 34.18 -25.00
CA PRO A 120 14.60 35.15 -25.16
C PRO A 120 13.23 34.52 -25.42
N ALA A 121 12.18 35.05 -24.80
CA ALA A 121 10.83 34.48 -24.83
C ALA A 121 10.22 34.46 -26.23
N GLU A 122 10.57 35.42 -27.08
CA GLU A 122 10.15 35.53 -28.48
C GLU A 122 10.61 34.37 -29.36
N THR A 123 11.62 33.61 -28.91
CA THR A 123 12.13 32.44 -29.64
C THR A 123 11.39 31.15 -29.32
N PHE A 124 10.61 31.12 -28.22
CA PHE A 124 9.85 29.95 -27.83
C PHE A 124 8.56 29.84 -28.64
N VAL A 125 8.36 28.68 -29.28
CA VAL A 125 7.14 28.35 -30.01
C VAL A 125 6.33 27.34 -29.19
N PRO A 126 5.17 27.72 -28.62
CA PRO A 126 4.32 26.79 -27.90
C PRO A 126 3.68 25.81 -28.90
N ILE A 127 3.95 24.52 -28.73
CA ILE A 127 3.34 23.44 -29.52
C ILE A 127 2.23 22.80 -28.68
N THR A 128 0.98 22.87 -29.15
CA THR A 128 -0.18 22.29 -28.46
C THR A 128 -0.88 21.25 -29.34
N GLY A 129 -1.56 20.29 -28.70
CA GLY A 129 -2.41 19.33 -29.41
C GLY A 129 -3.72 19.97 -29.89
N SER A 130 -4.32 19.38 -30.92
CA SER A 130 -5.67 19.73 -31.38
C SER A 130 -6.65 18.57 -31.14
N HIS A 131 -7.92 18.89 -30.89
CA HIS A 131 -8.96 17.88 -30.71
C HIS A 131 -9.47 17.40 -32.07
N ASP A 132 -9.44 16.08 -32.28
CA ASP A 132 -10.00 15.42 -33.46
C ASP A 132 -11.51 15.16 -33.27
N LEU A 133 -12.31 16.22 -33.33
CA LEU A 133 -13.75 16.16 -33.10
C LEU A 133 -14.47 15.47 -34.27
N ARG A 134 -15.39 14.57 -33.95
CA ARG A 134 -16.22 13.82 -34.89
C ARG A 134 -17.36 14.69 -35.41
N SER A 135 -17.39 14.93 -36.73
CA SER A 135 -18.40 15.78 -37.39
C SER A 135 -19.81 15.19 -37.38
N HIS A 136 -19.92 13.86 -37.33
CA HIS A 136 -21.18 13.12 -37.30
C HIS A 136 -21.81 13.01 -35.90
N SER A 137 -21.33 13.75 -34.89
CA SER A 137 -21.87 13.64 -33.53
C SER A 137 -23.33 14.04 -33.44
N SER A 138 -24.19 13.16 -32.92
CA SER A 138 -25.62 13.44 -32.70
C SER A 138 -26.16 12.66 -31.50
N ALA A 139 -27.27 13.12 -30.92
CA ALA A 139 -27.99 12.34 -29.91
C ALA A 139 -28.59 11.07 -30.54
N GLY A 140 -28.74 10.02 -29.73
CA GLY A 140 -29.34 8.75 -30.11
C GLY A 140 -30.86 8.75 -29.98
N SER A 141 -31.50 7.92 -30.79
CA SER A 141 -32.92 7.63 -30.72
C SER A 141 -33.24 6.62 -29.62
N ASN A 142 -34.51 6.51 -29.23
CA ASN A 142 -34.95 5.46 -28.31
C ASN A 142 -34.64 4.05 -28.86
N ARG A 143 -34.69 3.86 -30.18
CA ARG A 143 -34.35 2.59 -30.82
C ARG A 143 -32.87 2.24 -30.67
N ASP A 144 -31.99 3.23 -30.76
CA ASP A 144 -30.56 3.03 -30.52
C ASP A 144 -30.30 2.55 -29.08
N ALA A 145 -31.00 3.14 -28.11
CA ALA A 145 -30.90 2.76 -26.71
C ALA A 145 -31.43 1.33 -26.45
N GLU A 146 -32.55 0.94 -27.07
CA GLU A 146 -33.08 -0.43 -27.00
C GLU A 146 -32.08 -1.48 -27.51
N ILE A 147 -31.45 -1.23 -28.67
CA ILE A 147 -30.48 -2.16 -29.26
C ILE A 147 -29.25 -2.31 -28.37
N LEU A 148 -28.71 -1.21 -27.87
CA LEU A 148 -27.53 -1.23 -26.99
C LEU A 148 -27.84 -1.82 -25.61
N GLY A 149 -28.99 -1.48 -25.02
CA GLY A 149 -29.41 -1.97 -23.71
C GLY A 149 -29.77 -3.46 -23.72
N GLY A 150 -30.09 -4.03 -24.89
CA GLY A 150 -30.35 -5.46 -25.06
C GLY A 150 -29.09 -6.33 -25.16
N ILE A 151 -27.88 -5.75 -25.21
CA ILE A 151 -26.62 -6.50 -25.34
C ILE A 151 -26.10 -6.91 -23.96
N SER A 152 -25.87 -8.22 -23.79
CA SER A 152 -25.22 -8.75 -22.59
C SER A 152 -23.70 -8.59 -22.69
N LEU A 153 -23.13 -7.67 -21.90
CA LEU A 153 -21.68 -7.48 -21.81
C LEU A 153 -20.98 -8.69 -21.18
N ASP A 154 -21.61 -9.38 -20.23
CA ASP A 154 -21.05 -10.59 -19.62
C ASP A 154 -20.82 -11.67 -20.69
N HIS A 155 -21.81 -11.91 -21.56
CA HIS A 155 -21.65 -12.85 -22.67
C HIS A 155 -20.58 -12.41 -23.67
N PHE A 156 -20.38 -11.10 -23.86
CA PHE A 156 -19.37 -10.57 -24.77
C PHE A 156 -17.94 -10.77 -24.22
N TYR A 157 -17.73 -10.52 -22.92
CA TYR A 157 -16.41 -10.67 -22.29
C TYR A 157 -16.06 -12.12 -21.93
N ASP A 158 -17.05 -12.94 -21.58
CA ASP A 158 -16.85 -14.37 -21.26
C ASP A 158 -16.68 -15.26 -22.52
N ALA A 159 -16.93 -14.69 -23.72
CA ALA A 159 -16.78 -15.38 -24.98
C ALA A 159 -15.33 -15.85 -25.21
N GLN A 160 -15.19 -17.15 -25.50
CA GLN A 160 -13.90 -17.84 -25.66
C GLN A 160 -13.33 -17.73 -27.08
N ASP A 161 -14.17 -17.40 -28.05
CA ASP A 161 -13.79 -17.29 -29.45
C ASP A 161 -14.50 -16.11 -30.15
N ASN A 162 -14.01 -15.78 -31.35
CA ASN A 162 -14.52 -14.67 -32.14
C ASN A 162 -15.99 -14.87 -32.57
N ALA A 163 -16.44 -16.11 -32.77
CA ALA A 163 -17.81 -16.39 -33.21
C ALA A 163 -18.81 -16.11 -32.07
N GLN A 164 -18.47 -16.49 -30.83
CA GLN A 164 -19.24 -16.18 -29.63
C GLN A 164 -19.29 -14.66 -29.39
N ARG A 165 -18.16 -13.95 -29.57
CA ARG A 165 -18.13 -12.48 -29.48
C ARG A 165 -19.05 -11.81 -30.48
N LEU A 166 -18.98 -12.21 -31.76
CA LEU A 166 -19.85 -11.69 -32.82
C LEU A 166 -21.34 -12.01 -32.56
N ALA A 167 -21.65 -13.18 -31.98
CA ALA A 167 -23.00 -13.55 -31.62
C ALA A 167 -23.58 -12.64 -30.53
N ALA A 168 -22.78 -12.27 -29.52
CA ALA A 168 -23.20 -11.40 -28.43
C ALA A 168 -23.59 -9.97 -28.89
N VAL A 169 -22.97 -9.47 -29.96
CA VAL A 169 -23.22 -8.12 -30.51
C VAL A 169 -24.00 -8.13 -31.84
N ARG A 170 -24.56 -9.28 -32.24
CA ARG A 170 -25.20 -9.46 -33.54
C ARG A 170 -26.33 -8.46 -33.80
N SER A 171 -27.14 -8.17 -32.78
CA SER A 171 -28.24 -7.19 -32.87
C SER A 171 -27.77 -5.80 -33.32
N LEU A 172 -26.60 -5.36 -32.84
CA LEU A 172 -25.99 -4.08 -33.23
C LEU A 172 -25.43 -4.14 -34.66
N LEU A 173 -24.72 -5.23 -35.01
CA LEU A 173 -24.12 -5.39 -36.33
C LEU A 173 -25.17 -5.42 -37.44
N ASP A 174 -26.28 -6.15 -37.23
CA ASP A 174 -27.39 -6.23 -38.18
C ASP A 174 -28.08 -4.87 -38.32
N TYR A 175 -28.31 -4.17 -37.18
CA TYR A 175 -28.89 -2.82 -37.16
C TYR A 175 -28.00 -1.78 -37.86
N ARG A 176 -26.68 -1.95 -37.83
CA ARG A 176 -25.70 -1.08 -38.50
C ARG A 176 -25.24 -1.58 -39.86
N HIS A 177 -25.84 -2.64 -40.38
CA HIS A 177 -25.57 -3.21 -41.69
C HIS A 177 -24.10 -3.62 -41.93
N VAL A 178 -23.45 -4.22 -40.92
CA VAL A 178 -22.05 -4.67 -40.99
C VAL A 178 -21.97 -6.18 -41.26
N THR A 179 -21.08 -6.58 -42.18
CA THR A 179 -20.87 -7.98 -42.60
C THR A 179 -20.09 -8.81 -41.57
N ALA A 180 -20.39 -10.12 -41.48
CA ALA A 180 -19.87 -11.04 -40.47
C ALA A 180 -18.47 -11.63 -40.73
N ASP A 181 -17.81 -11.29 -41.85
CA ASP A 181 -16.51 -11.86 -42.23
C ASP A 181 -15.30 -11.17 -41.55
N LEU A 182 -15.55 -10.19 -40.67
CA LEU A 182 -14.52 -9.45 -39.94
C LEU A 182 -14.32 -10.01 -38.52
N PRO A 183 -13.12 -9.87 -37.93
CA PRO A 183 -12.94 -10.00 -36.48
C PRO A 183 -13.88 -9.07 -35.72
N ALA A 184 -14.32 -9.47 -34.53
CA ALA A 184 -15.30 -8.73 -33.73
C ALA A 184 -14.89 -7.27 -33.50
N GLU A 185 -13.60 -7.02 -33.25
CA GLU A 185 -13.07 -5.67 -33.03
C GLU A 185 -13.23 -4.76 -34.26
N ALA A 186 -12.94 -5.29 -35.46
CA ALA A 186 -13.07 -4.56 -36.72
C ALA A 186 -14.54 -4.38 -37.12
N ALA A 187 -15.37 -5.39 -36.91
CA ALA A 187 -16.82 -5.31 -37.11
C ALA A 187 -17.45 -4.22 -36.22
N LEU A 188 -17.06 -4.15 -34.95
CA LEU A 188 -17.50 -3.11 -34.03
C LEU A 188 -17.01 -1.72 -34.45
N HIS A 189 -15.77 -1.60 -34.93
CA HIS A 189 -15.27 -0.34 -35.48
C HIS A 189 -16.13 0.15 -36.64
N HIS A 190 -16.44 -0.73 -37.62
CA HIS A 190 -17.30 -0.39 -38.74
C HIS A 190 -18.71 0.02 -38.29
N ALA A 191 -19.27 -0.65 -37.28
CA ALA A 191 -20.59 -0.32 -36.75
C ALA A 191 -20.63 1.01 -36.01
N LEU A 192 -19.54 1.36 -35.30
CA LEU A 192 -19.53 2.48 -34.34
C LEU A 192 -18.83 3.74 -34.84
N ALA A 193 -17.91 3.65 -35.81
CA ALA A 193 -17.08 4.78 -36.25
C ALA A 193 -17.92 5.97 -36.72
N GLU A 194 -18.98 5.73 -37.49
CA GLU A 194 -19.90 6.77 -37.97
C GLU A 194 -21.20 6.84 -37.15
N PHE A 195 -21.24 6.24 -35.95
CA PHE A 195 -22.43 6.30 -35.11
C PHE A 195 -22.56 7.66 -34.43
N GLY A 196 -23.71 8.31 -34.59
CA GLY A 196 -24.00 9.61 -34.00
C GLY A 196 -23.72 9.69 -32.49
N PRO A 197 -24.33 8.82 -31.67
CA PRO A 197 -24.07 8.72 -30.23
C PRO A 197 -22.61 8.48 -29.88
N MET A 198 -21.89 7.64 -30.64
CA MET A 198 -20.46 7.43 -30.40
C MET A 198 -19.65 8.71 -30.66
N GLY A 199 -19.93 9.40 -31.77
CA GLY A 199 -19.30 10.69 -32.07
C GLY A 199 -19.59 11.75 -31.00
N LEU A 200 -20.81 11.77 -30.46
CA LEU A 200 -21.18 12.66 -29.36
C LEU A 200 -20.45 12.33 -28.05
N LEU A 201 -20.34 11.04 -27.72
CA LEU A 201 -19.59 10.56 -26.56
C LEU A 201 -18.11 10.96 -26.67
N ILE A 202 -17.45 10.65 -27.79
CA ILE A 202 -16.06 11.02 -28.06
C ILE A 202 -15.87 12.53 -27.92
N ASN A 203 -16.69 13.34 -28.61
CA ASN A 203 -16.59 14.79 -28.57
C ASN A 203 -16.78 15.37 -27.17
N ALA A 204 -17.68 14.79 -26.38
CA ALA A 204 -17.94 15.23 -25.02
C ALA A 204 -16.75 14.90 -24.10
N THR A 205 -16.22 13.67 -24.16
CA THR A 205 -15.12 13.22 -23.30
C THR A 205 -13.73 13.72 -23.73
N MET A 206 -13.54 14.14 -24.99
CA MET A 206 -12.30 14.79 -25.43
C MET A 206 -12.16 16.21 -24.90
N LYS A 207 -13.28 16.90 -24.65
CA LYS A 207 -13.27 18.29 -24.17
C LYS A 207 -13.04 18.38 -22.67
N GLU A 208 -13.68 17.49 -21.91
CA GLU A 208 -13.59 17.47 -20.45
C GLU A 208 -13.95 16.09 -19.89
N ALA A 209 -13.58 15.86 -18.62
CA ALA A 209 -14.08 14.72 -17.87
C ALA A 209 -15.54 14.96 -17.45
N LEU A 210 -16.38 13.91 -17.55
CA LEU A 210 -17.81 13.98 -17.27
C LEU A 210 -18.22 12.88 -16.27
N PRO A 211 -19.18 13.15 -15.37
CA PRO A 211 -19.78 12.11 -14.55
C PRO A 211 -20.52 11.09 -15.43
N ILE A 212 -20.30 9.80 -15.16
CA ILE A 212 -20.93 8.70 -15.93
C ILE A 212 -22.47 8.80 -15.85
N SER A 213 -23.01 9.18 -14.69
CA SER A 213 -24.46 9.34 -14.45
C SER A 213 -25.13 10.43 -15.30
N GLU A 214 -24.36 11.35 -15.89
CA GLU A 214 -24.90 12.41 -16.75
C GLU A 214 -24.90 12.02 -18.24
N LEU A 215 -24.17 10.95 -18.60
CA LEU A 215 -23.99 10.56 -20.00
C LEU A 215 -25.27 9.98 -20.60
N GLY A 216 -26.07 9.23 -19.84
CA GLY A 216 -27.33 8.64 -20.31
C GLY A 216 -28.29 9.70 -20.88
N ALA A 217 -28.62 10.70 -20.06
CA ALA A 217 -29.49 11.82 -20.45
C ALA A 217 -28.91 12.66 -21.61
N LYS A 218 -27.58 12.76 -21.71
CA LYS A 218 -26.90 13.54 -22.76
C LYS A 218 -26.88 12.80 -24.11
N LEU A 219 -26.66 11.49 -24.09
CA LEU A 219 -26.54 10.66 -25.30
C LEU A 219 -27.89 10.18 -25.83
N PHE A 220 -28.84 9.85 -24.94
CA PHE A 220 -30.15 9.31 -25.29
C PHE A 220 -31.29 10.07 -24.58
N PRO A 221 -31.48 11.37 -24.88
CA PRO A 221 -32.44 12.23 -24.16
C PRO A 221 -33.91 11.81 -24.33
N SER A 222 -34.21 10.95 -25.31
CA SER A 222 -35.56 10.46 -25.60
C SER A 222 -35.87 9.08 -25.02
N ALA A 223 -34.88 8.41 -24.42
CA ALA A 223 -35.02 7.09 -23.84
C ALA A 223 -35.35 7.16 -22.35
N ASP A 224 -35.88 6.07 -21.81
CA ASP A 224 -36.01 5.90 -20.36
C ASP A 224 -34.62 5.99 -19.68
N PRO A 225 -34.48 6.64 -18.51
CA PRO A 225 -33.18 6.83 -17.85
C PRO A 225 -32.40 5.54 -17.61
N HIS A 226 -33.05 4.46 -17.17
CA HIS A 226 -32.36 3.19 -16.91
C HIS A 226 -31.87 2.54 -18.20
N LEU A 227 -32.68 2.62 -19.26
CA LEU A 227 -32.30 2.14 -20.58
C LEU A 227 -31.15 2.98 -21.17
N ALA A 228 -31.19 4.30 -21.00
CA ALA A 228 -30.14 5.21 -21.45
C ALA A 228 -28.79 4.91 -20.76
N ASP A 229 -28.78 4.72 -19.45
CA ASP A 229 -27.57 4.39 -18.69
C ASP A 229 -26.99 3.02 -19.10
N SER A 230 -27.86 2.02 -19.30
CA SER A 230 -27.47 0.72 -19.84
C SER A 230 -26.86 0.85 -21.24
N ALA A 231 -27.52 1.60 -22.14
CA ALA A 231 -27.05 1.83 -23.49
C ALA A 231 -25.69 2.55 -23.54
N VAL A 232 -25.46 3.55 -22.69
CA VAL A 232 -24.17 4.23 -22.57
C VAL A 232 -23.08 3.28 -22.09
N THR A 233 -23.38 2.45 -21.09
CA THR A 233 -22.42 1.45 -20.56
C THR A 233 -21.99 0.50 -21.66
N THR A 234 -22.94 -0.04 -22.43
CA THR A 234 -22.65 -0.88 -23.60
C THR A 234 -21.85 -0.13 -24.66
N LEU A 235 -22.22 1.12 -24.97
CA LEU A 235 -21.55 1.94 -25.98
C LEU A 235 -20.08 2.20 -25.61
N MET A 236 -19.81 2.56 -24.35
CA MET A 236 -18.46 2.75 -23.83
C MET A 236 -17.63 1.46 -23.91
N ALA A 237 -18.21 0.34 -23.47
CA ALA A 237 -17.54 -0.97 -23.51
C ALA A 237 -17.17 -1.36 -24.95
N LEU A 238 -18.14 -1.36 -25.88
CA LEU A 238 -17.91 -1.75 -27.27
C LEU A 238 -17.00 -0.75 -28.01
N GLY A 239 -17.14 0.55 -27.76
CA GLY A 239 -16.29 1.59 -28.33
C GLY A 239 -14.81 1.48 -27.93
N SER A 240 -14.54 0.98 -26.72
CA SER A 240 -13.16 0.77 -26.25
C SER A 240 -12.47 -0.43 -26.94
N VAL A 241 -13.26 -1.41 -27.37
CA VAL A 241 -12.77 -2.63 -28.03
C VAL A 241 -12.65 -2.42 -29.56
N ALA A 242 -13.57 -1.64 -30.13
CA ALA A 242 -13.67 -1.32 -31.55
C ALA A 242 -12.37 -0.72 -32.10
N ARG A 243 -11.66 -1.45 -32.98
CA ARG A 243 -10.41 -1.00 -33.63
C ARG A 243 -10.27 -1.58 -35.03
N THR A 244 -9.54 -0.90 -35.91
CA THR A 244 -9.31 -1.34 -37.30
C THR A 244 -8.37 -2.55 -37.39
N ASP A 245 -7.37 -2.59 -36.52
CA ASP A 245 -6.40 -3.69 -36.42
C ASP A 245 -5.94 -3.86 -34.96
N PRO A 246 -5.31 -5.00 -34.58
CA PRO A 246 -4.93 -5.27 -33.20
C PRO A 246 -3.98 -4.26 -32.55
N LYS A 247 -3.19 -3.52 -33.35
CA LYS A 247 -2.21 -2.53 -32.88
C LYS A 247 -2.76 -1.09 -32.92
N ALA A 248 -3.87 -0.85 -33.62
CA ALA A 248 -4.55 0.44 -33.63
C ALA A 248 -5.20 0.73 -32.27
N ALA A 249 -5.31 2.02 -31.96
CA ALA A 249 -6.06 2.50 -30.81
C ALA A 249 -7.54 2.16 -30.96
N GLY A 250 -8.21 1.85 -29.84
CA GLY A 250 -9.66 1.74 -29.79
C GLY A 250 -10.34 3.04 -30.20
N LEU A 251 -11.57 2.95 -30.71
CA LEU A 251 -12.37 4.08 -31.17
C LEU A 251 -12.67 5.08 -30.04
N LEU A 252 -12.80 4.57 -28.80
CA LEU A 252 -12.97 5.37 -27.59
C LEU A 252 -11.88 5.03 -26.54
N PRO A 253 -10.68 5.62 -26.64
CA PRO A 253 -9.69 5.51 -25.59
C PRO A 253 -10.11 6.44 -24.44
N CYS A 254 -10.60 5.87 -23.33
CA CYS A 254 -11.09 6.65 -22.19
C CYS A 254 -10.44 6.23 -20.87
N ARG A 255 -10.47 7.16 -19.91
CA ARG A 255 -10.08 6.91 -18.52
C ARG A 255 -11.29 7.03 -17.63
N ILE A 256 -11.53 6.01 -16.81
CA ILE A 256 -12.55 6.02 -15.77
C ILE A 256 -11.87 6.34 -14.44
N HIS A 257 -12.28 7.45 -13.83
CA HIS A 257 -11.75 7.94 -12.58
C HIS A 257 -12.71 7.56 -11.44
N ASN A 258 -12.29 6.65 -10.57
CA ASN A 258 -13.07 6.19 -9.43
C ASN A 258 -12.45 6.69 -8.13
N PHE A 259 -13.26 7.39 -7.34
CA PHE A 259 -12.85 7.93 -6.04
C PHE A 259 -13.58 7.15 -4.96
N PHE A 260 -12.81 6.50 -4.11
CA PHE A 260 -13.28 5.78 -2.95
C PHE A 260 -12.75 6.46 -1.70
N ARG A 261 -13.50 6.37 -0.61
CA ARG A 261 -13.06 6.87 0.68
C ARG A 261 -13.40 5.85 1.74
N GLY A 262 -12.45 5.61 2.66
CA GLY A 262 -12.76 4.89 3.87
C GLY A 262 -13.81 5.63 4.71
N LEU A 263 -14.62 4.90 5.47
CA LEU A 263 -15.47 5.57 6.47
C LEU A 263 -14.57 6.27 7.50
N PRO A 264 -14.75 7.56 7.78
CA PRO A 264 -14.01 8.25 8.85
C PRO A 264 -14.48 7.80 10.24
N GLY A 265 -15.69 7.25 10.29
CA GLY A 265 -16.46 6.85 11.46
C GLY A 265 -17.92 6.74 11.05
N LEU A 266 -18.78 6.31 11.96
CA LEU A 266 -20.22 6.41 11.81
C LEU A 266 -20.77 7.13 13.02
N TRP A 267 -21.79 7.95 12.83
CA TRP A 267 -22.50 8.63 13.92
C TRP A 267 -23.97 8.29 13.83
N VAL A 268 -24.62 8.21 14.98
CA VAL A 268 -26.00 7.76 15.05
C VAL A 268 -26.85 8.70 15.88
N CYS A 269 -28.06 8.97 15.38
CA CYS A 269 -29.11 9.57 16.18
C CYS A 269 -29.48 8.64 17.34
N MET A 270 -29.45 9.17 18.56
CA MET A 270 -29.71 8.38 19.76
C MET A 270 -31.18 7.98 19.93
N ASP A 271 -32.10 8.55 19.15
CA ASP A 271 -33.53 8.21 19.19
C ASP A 271 -33.87 7.00 18.31
N PRO A 272 -34.32 5.86 18.87
CA PRO A 272 -34.79 4.72 18.07
C PRO A 272 -36.06 5.06 17.25
N ASP A 273 -36.88 6.00 17.71
CA ASP A 273 -38.13 6.40 17.04
C ASP A 273 -37.93 7.61 16.08
N CYS A 274 -36.70 7.77 15.57
CA CYS A 274 -36.27 8.90 14.77
C CYS A 274 -37.23 9.20 13.59
N THR A 275 -37.78 10.42 13.58
CA THR A 275 -38.74 10.87 12.55
C THR A 275 -38.11 11.05 11.16
N GLU A 276 -36.79 11.15 11.08
CA GLU A 276 -36.03 11.29 9.83
C GLU A 276 -35.88 9.96 9.06
N ILE A 277 -36.26 8.84 9.66
CA ILE A 277 -36.33 7.53 9.01
C ILE A 277 -37.79 7.23 8.64
N SER A 278 -38.03 6.66 7.46
CA SER A 278 -39.36 6.16 7.07
C SER A 278 -39.85 5.05 8.00
N HIS A 279 -41.16 4.96 8.22
CA HIS A 279 -41.72 4.00 9.18
C HIS A 279 -41.30 2.54 8.91
N GLU A 280 -41.13 2.17 7.65
CA GLU A 280 -40.68 0.84 7.19
C GLU A 280 -39.23 0.49 7.59
N HIS A 281 -38.43 1.47 7.99
CA HIS A 281 -37.02 1.30 8.35
C HIS A 281 -36.74 1.62 9.84
N ARG A 282 -37.78 1.85 10.66
CA ARG A 282 -37.66 2.21 12.09
C ARG A 282 -37.47 1.03 13.05
N GLU A 283 -37.26 -0.19 12.57
CA GLU A 283 -37.13 -1.40 13.41
C GLU A 283 -35.77 -1.54 14.12
N GLY A 284 -35.00 -0.44 14.23
CA GLY A 284 -33.64 -0.41 14.73
C GLY A 284 -33.50 -0.03 16.21
N ILE A 285 -32.33 -0.31 16.77
CA ILE A 285 -31.93 0.14 18.11
C ILE A 285 -31.52 1.61 18.15
N CYS A 286 -31.53 2.32 17.03
CA CYS A 286 -31.00 3.67 16.90
C CYS A 286 -31.60 4.35 15.66
N GLY A 287 -31.52 5.68 15.64
CA GLY A 287 -32.09 6.50 14.57
C GLY A 287 -31.18 6.62 13.35
N LYS A 288 -31.34 7.72 12.61
CA LYS A 288 -30.61 7.98 11.36
C LYS A 288 -29.09 7.90 11.58
N LEU A 289 -28.41 7.22 10.66
CA LEU A 289 -26.95 7.13 10.61
C LEU A 289 -26.37 8.25 9.75
N TYR A 290 -25.19 8.72 10.14
CA TYR A 290 -24.43 9.77 9.48
C TYR A 290 -23.00 9.29 9.24
N SER A 291 -22.44 9.62 8.08
CA SER A 291 -21.05 9.33 7.69
C SER A 291 -20.07 10.46 8.06
N GLN A 292 -20.57 11.50 8.73
CA GLN A 292 -19.83 12.65 9.23
C GLN A 292 -20.34 13.02 10.62
N PRO A 293 -19.51 13.63 11.47
CA PRO A 293 -19.93 14.07 12.80
C PRO A 293 -21.06 15.09 12.70
N GLN A 294 -22.12 14.85 13.46
CA GLN A 294 -23.26 15.76 13.59
C GLN A 294 -23.52 16.00 15.07
N LYS A 295 -23.95 17.21 15.41
CA LYS A 295 -24.32 17.53 16.80
C LYS A 295 -25.73 17.05 17.13
N GLU A 296 -26.64 17.15 16.16
CA GLU A 296 -28.07 16.91 16.33
C GLU A 296 -28.67 16.36 15.03
N CYS A 297 -29.66 15.49 15.18
CA CYS A 297 -30.44 14.94 14.08
C CYS A 297 -31.58 15.89 13.71
N GLY A 298 -32.14 15.79 12.50
CA GLY A 298 -33.33 16.56 12.10
C GLY A 298 -34.55 16.34 13.01
N CYS A 299 -34.61 15.22 13.73
CA CYS A 299 -35.64 14.95 14.74
C CYS A 299 -35.40 15.61 16.10
N GLY A 300 -34.33 16.42 16.26
CA GLY A 300 -33.98 17.11 17.50
C GLY A 300 -33.16 16.27 18.51
N SER A 301 -32.82 15.02 18.17
CA SER A 301 -32.05 14.15 19.08
C SER A 301 -30.54 14.32 18.90
N ARG A 302 -29.78 14.23 20.00
CA ARG A 302 -28.31 14.20 19.99
C ARG A 302 -27.77 13.06 19.15
N VAL A 303 -26.69 13.36 18.45
CA VAL A 303 -25.95 12.40 17.64
C VAL A 303 -24.61 12.11 18.31
N LEU A 304 -24.29 10.82 18.43
CA LEU A 304 -23.04 10.34 19.03
C LEU A 304 -22.31 9.41 18.06
N GLU A 305 -21.01 9.25 18.24
CA GLU A 305 -20.23 8.31 17.43
C GLU A 305 -20.66 6.87 17.74
N PHE A 306 -20.89 6.10 16.68
CA PHE A 306 -21.36 4.73 16.72
C PHE A 306 -20.20 3.75 16.75
N TYR A 307 -20.27 2.80 17.68
CA TYR A 307 -19.28 1.77 17.89
C TYR A 307 -19.95 0.40 17.89
N THR A 308 -19.22 -0.64 17.50
CA THR A 308 -19.70 -2.01 17.64
C THR A 308 -18.64 -2.93 18.25
N CYS A 309 -19.10 -3.93 18.98
CA CYS A 309 -18.21 -5.00 19.42
C CYS A 309 -17.78 -5.84 18.20
N ARG A 310 -16.48 -5.88 17.90
CA ARG A 310 -15.91 -6.64 16.77
C ARG A 310 -16.24 -8.14 16.80
N ASN A 311 -16.51 -8.69 17.98
CA ASN A 311 -16.92 -10.10 18.14
C ASN A 311 -18.42 -10.31 17.87
N CYS A 312 -19.31 -9.77 18.73
CA CYS A 312 -20.75 -10.05 18.61
C CYS A 312 -21.50 -9.10 17.67
N GLY A 313 -21.01 -7.89 17.44
CA GLY A 313 -21.68 -6.84 16.67
C GLY A 313 -22.69 -6.02 17.49
N THR A 314 -22.72 -6.18 18.81
CA THR A 314 -23.52 -5.32 19.71
C THR A 314 -23.14 -3.85 19.52
N ALA A 315 -24.15 -2.99 19.49
CA ALA A 315 -23.98 -1.57 19.29
C ALA A 315 -23.76 -0.80 20.59
N TYR A 316 -22.89 0.20 20.48
CA TYR A 316 -22.55 1.17 21.50
C TYR A 316 -22.58 2.56 20.85
N ALA A 317 -22.87 3.58 21.64
CA ALA A 317 -22.53 4.95 21.29
C ALA A 317 -21.43 5.41 22.24
N ARG A 318 -20.43 6.15 21.74
CA ARG A 318 -19.42 6.75 22.62
C ARG A 318 -19.70 8.23 22.78
N ALA A 319 -19.73 8.65 24.03
CA ALA A 319 -19.72 10.05 24.40
C ALA A 319 -18.46 10.34 25.23
N TYR A 320 -18.35 11.59 25.67
CA TYR A 320 -17.27 12.06 26.50
C TYR A 320 -17.82 12.81 27.71
N THR A 321 -17.11 12.74 28.83
CA THR A 321 -17.50 13.32 30.13
C THR A 321 -16.27 13.87 30.85
N ASP A 322 -16.44 14.87 31.69
CA ASP A 322 -15.40 15.39 32.58
C ASP A 322 -15.18 14.49 33.80
N ASP A 323 -16.23 13.79 34.23
CA ASP A 323 -16.22 12.81 35.32
C ASP A 323 -16.83 11.47 34.85
N VAL A 324 -16.05 10.41 34.92
CA VAL A 324 -16.45 9.04 34.54
C VAL A 324 -17.16 8.31 35.70
N ASP A 325 -16.91 8.71 36.94
CA ASP A 325 -17.52 8.11 38.12
C ASP A 325 -18.97 8.57 38.27
N VAL A 326 -19.21 9.88 38.08
CA VAL A 326 -20.55 10.49 38.15
C VAL A 326 -20.84 11.33 36.89
N PRO A 327 -21.00 10.69 35.71
CA PRO A 327 -21.21 11.42 34.47
C PRO A 327 -22.59 12.09 34.45
N SER A 328 -22.64 13.38 34.12
CA SER A 328 -23.88 14.16 34.09
C SER A 328 -24.19 14.72 32.71
N LEU A 329 -23.27 15.49 32.13
CA LEU A 329 -23.37 16.05 30.78
C LEU A 329 -22.49 15.25 29.84
N LEU A 330 -23.03 14.85 28.69
CA LEU A 330 -22.26 14.10 27.70
C LEU A 330 -21.99 14.95 26.45
N TRP A 331 -20.73 14.94 26.02
CA TRP A 331 -20.26 15.58 24.81
C TRP A 331 -20.03 14.55 23.70
N ALA A 332 -20.21 14.97 22.46
CA ALA A 332 -19.98 14.13 21.28
C ALA A 332 -18.50 14.03 20.89
N GLU A 333 -17.65 14.93 21.41
CA GLU A 333 -16.23 15.04 21.05
C GLU A 333 -15.36 15.06 22.32
N PRO A 334 -14.11 14.55 22.26
CA PRO A 334 -13.20 14.45 23.41
C PRO A 334 -12.68 15.79 23.95
N GLY A 335 -12.94 16.91 23.27
CA GLY A 335 -12.32 18.20 23.57
C GLY A 335 -10.83 18.23 23.19
N GLN A 336 -10.18 19.37 23.42
CA GLN A 336 -8.74 19.57 23.14
C GLN A 336 -8.03 20.14 24.37
N ARG A 337 -6.74 19.82 24.52
CA ARG A 337 -5.88 20.45 25.52
C ARG A 337 -5.59 21.89 25.10
N LEU A 338 -6.15 22.84 25.82
CA LEU A 338 -5.87 24.27 25.66
C LEU A 338 -4.97 24.73 26.81
N ARG A 339 -3.85 25.37 26.47
CA ARG A 339 -3.00 26.11 27.42
C ARG A 339 -3.64 27.46 27.69
N MET A 340 -4.19 27.63 28.88
CA MET A 340 -4.75 28.91 29.34
C MET A 340 -3.86 29.50 30.43
N ALA A 341 -4.02 30.81 30.70
CA ALA A 341 -3.24 31.50 31.74
C ALA A 341 -3.39 30.90 33.15
N GLY A 342 -4.46 30.11 33.40
CA GLY A 342 -4.72 29.40 34.65
C GLY A 342 -4.30 27.91 34.67
N GLY A 343 -3.60 27.42 33.64
CA GLY A 343 -3.16 26.02 33.53
C GLY A 343 -3.61 25.33 32.24
N GLU A 344 -3.19 24.07 32.08
CA GLU A 344 -3.65 23.19 30.99
C GLU A 344 -5.03 22.60 31.32
N THR A 345 -5.95 22.68 30.37
CA THR A 345 -7.26 22.00 30.47
C THR A 345 -7.08 20.50 30.21
N ASN A 346 -7.76 19.68 31.01
CA ASN A 346 -7.79 18.23 30.79
C ASN A 346 -8.77 17.89 29.65
N PRO A 347 -8.42 16.95 28.75
CA PRO A 347 -9.37 16.44 27.77
C PRO A 347 -10.50 15.66 28.46
N LEU A 348 -11.67 15.60 27.83
CA LEU A 348 -12.79 14.79 28.32
C LEU A 348 -12.47 13.30 28.18
N LEU A 349 -13.00 12.52 29.11
CA LEU A 349 -12.81 11.08 29.19
C LEU A 349 -13.89 10.34 28.40
N PRO A 350 -13.54 9.28 27.65
CA PRO A 350 -14.52 8.53 26.87
C PRO A 350 -15.45 7.71 27.77
N LEU A 351 -16.73 7.69 27.43
CA LEU A 351 -17.78 6.90 28.09
C LEU A 351 -18.60 6.13 27.05
N ASP A 352 -18.50 4.80 27.09
CA ASP A 352 -19.29 3.90 26.25
C ASP A 352 -20.71 3.78 26.80
N LEU A 353 -21.70 4.09 25.96
CA LEU A 353 -23.12 3.88 26.22
C LEU A 353 -23.55 2.61 25.49
N LEU A 354 -23.83 1.53 26.24
CA LEU A 354 -24.42 0.33 25.66
C LEU A 354 -25.90 0.61 25.36
N LEU A 355 -26.30 0.35 24.11
CA LEU A 355 -27.61 0.74 23.56
C LEU A 355 -28.73 -0.29 23.80
N GLN A 356 -28.41 -1.40 24.45
CA GLN A 356 -29.31 -2.53 24.77
C GLN A 356 -28.98 -3.09 26.16
N ALA A 357 -29.83 -3.93 26.72
CA ALA A 357 -29.53 -4.55 28.01
C ALA A 357 -28.24 -5.41 27.95
N PRO A 358 -27.37 -5.34 28.98
CA PRO A 358 -26.20 -6.21 29.08
C PRO A 358 -26.63 -7.66 29.30
N SER A 359 -25.77 -8.61 28.93
CA SER A 359 -26.00 -10.04 29.19
C SER A 359 -25.93 -10.38 30.69
N ASN A 360 -25.16 -9.59 31.43
CA ASN A 360 -24.93 -9.72 32.85
C ASN A 360 -25.07 -8.33 33.49
N GLU A 361 -26.01 -8.20 34.42
CA GLU A 361 -26.30 -6.94 35.11
C GLU A 361 -25.08 -6.38 35.86
N ALA A 362 -24.12 -7.23 36.26
CA ALA A 362 -22.89 -6.79 36.91
C ALA A 362 -21.92 -6.03 35.99
N LEU A 363 -22.16 -6.01 34.66
CA LEU A 363 -21.31 -5.34 33.69
C LEU A 363 -21.82 -3.95 33.29
N GLY A 364 -23.10 -3.64 33.52
CA GLY A 364 -23.71 -2.42 33.02
C GLY A 364 -24.80 -1.87 33.92
N ASP A 365 -24.60 -0.65 34.44
CA ASP A 365 -25.60 0.05 35.26
C ASP A 365 -26.58 0.80 34.36
N PRO A 366 -27.91 0.68 34.57
CA PRO A 366 -28.90 1.40 33.78
C PRO A 366 -28.84 2.91 34.05
N ALA A 367 -28.94 3.72 33.01
CA ALA A 367 -29.03 5.18 33.08
C ALA A 367 -30.06 5.72 32.07
N ASP A 368 -30.74 6.80 32.44
CA ASP A 368 -31.69 7.50 31.58
C ASP A 368 -30.97 8.64 30.84
N TYR A 369 -30.94 8.56 29.51
CA TYR A 369 -30.32 9.53 28.63
C TYR A 369 -31.39 10.43 28.01
N ASP A 370 -31.27 11.74 28.23
CA ASP A 370 -32.13 12.74 27.60
C ASP A 370 -31.72 12.94 26.14
N LEU A 371 -32.65 12.64 25.23
CA LEU A 371 -32.39 12.66 23.80
C LEU A 371 -32.18 14.08 23.25
N GLU A 372 -32.69 15.12 23.90
CA GLU A 372 -32.58 16.51 23.46
C GLU A 372 -31.36 17.19 24.09
N THR A 373 -31.16 17.02 25.40
CA THR A 373 -30.08 17.72 26.11
C THR A 373 -28.76 16.95 26.16
N GLY A 374 -28.80 15.63 25.99
CA GLY A 374 -27.64 14.75 26.15
C GLY A 374 -27.20 14.53 27.60
N ARG A 375 -28.04 14.89 28.58
CA ARG A 375 -27.77 14.65 30.00
C ARG A 375 -28.10 13.22 30.41
N LEU A 376 -27.29 12.66 31.30
CA LEU A 376 -27.57 11.40 32.01
C LEU A 376 -28.28 11.68 33.33
N ASN A 377 -29.32 10.90 33.61
CA ASN A 377 -30.12 10.94 34.83
C ASN A 377 -30.50 12.37 35.26
N PRO A 378 -31.09 13.20 34.36
CA PRO A 378 -31.41 14.58 34.71
C PRO A 378 -32.45 14.63 35.84
N ALA A 379 -32.30 15.60 36.76
CA ALA A 379 -33.22 15.78 37.88
C ALA A 379 -34.69 15.97 37.46
N ASN A 380 -34.90 16.59 36.29
CA ASN A 380 -36.19 16.68 35.63
C ASN A 380 -36.11 15.90 34.32
N ALA A 381 -36.95 14.86 34.16
CA ALA A 381 -36.99 14.09 32.93
C ALA A 381 -37.46 14.96 31.76
N GLY A 382 -36.70 14.91 30.65
CA GLY A 382 -37.09 15.53 29.39
C GLY A 382 -38.28 14.81 28.74
N PRO A 383 -38.87 15.38 27.68
CA PRO A 383 -40.01 14.79 26.97
C PRO A 383 -39.65 13.48 26.25
N ARG A 384 -38.36 13.28 25.92
CA ARG A 384 -37.84 12.13 25.17
C ARG A 384 -36.62 11.56 25.87
N MET A 385 -36.82 10.41 26.51
CA MET A 385 -35.78 9.71 27.27
C MET A 385 -35.47 8.36 26.65
N ARG A 386 -34.22 7.94 26.73
CA ARG A 386 -33.76 6.63 26.31
C ARG A 386 -33.00 5.94 27.44
N ARG A 387 -33.29 4.66 27.67
CA ARG A 387 -32.46 3.83 28.55
C ARG A 387 -31.14 3.45 27.85
N VAL A 388 -30.02 3.71 28.51
CA VAL A 388 -28.67 3.25 28.13
C VAL A 388 -28.01 2.56 29.32
N TYR A 389 -26.89 1.88 29.11
CA TYR A 389 -26.14 1.22 30.17
C TYR A 389 -24.68 1.65 30.20
N LEU A 390 -24.19 1.99 31.40
CA LEU A 390 -22.83 2.48 31.65
C LEU A 390 -21.95 1.36 32.21
N PRO A 391 -20.65 1.30 31.89
CA PRO A 391 -19.79 0.22 32.38
C PRO A 391 -19.62 0.30 33.90
N THR A 392 -19.93 -0.76 34.63
CA THR A 392 -19.82 -0.80 36.11
C THR A 392 -18.35 -0.70 36.58
N SER A 393 -17.40 -1.14 35.75
CA SER A 393 -15.95 -1.00 35.99
C SER A 393 -15.49 0.44 36.17
N ARG A 394 -16.29 1.41 35.72
CA ARG A 394 -15.96 2.83 35.85
C ARG A 394 -15.70 3.23 37.30
N LEU A 395 -16.45 2.67 38.26
CA LEU A 395 -16.34 2.96 39.70
C LEU A 395 -15.18 2.25 40.40
N GLN A 396 -14.42 1.40 39.71
CA GLN A 396 -13.27 0.72 40.28
C GLN A 396 -12.09 1.69 40.31
N HIS A 397 -11.74 2.17 41.51
CA HIS A 397 -10.46 2.86 41.75
C HIS A 397 -9.36 1.81 41.85
N GLY A 398 -8.24 2.01 41.15
CA GLY A 398 -7.13 1.06 41.07
C GLY A 398 -6.74 0.55 42.46
N ALA A 399 -7.03 -0.73 42.71
CA ALA A 399 -6.54 -1.47 43.85
C ALA A 399 -5.50 -2.45 43.31
N ASP A 400 -4.28 -2.28 43.81
CA ASP A 400 -3.07 -3.06 43.60
C ASP A 400 -2.52 -3.12 42.16
N ASP A 401 -1.33 -2.53 41.97
CA ASP A 401 -0.47 -2.63 40.77
C ASP A 401 -0.12 -4.09 40.38
N ASP A 402 -0.54 -5.07 41.18
CA ASP A 402 -0.31 -6.51 40.98
C ASP A 402 -1.46 -7.25 40.26
N ASP A 403 -2.65 -6.65 40.07
CA ASP A 403 -3.72 -7.28 39.26
C ASP A 403 -3.67 -6.80 37.79
N ASP A 404 -3.07 -7.64 36.96
CA ASP A 404 -2.87 -7.45 35.51
C ASP A 404 -4.20 -7.27 34.72
N ASN A 405 -5.36 -7.40 35.38
CA ASN A 405 -6.69 -7.20 34.80
C ASN A 405 -7.31 -5.81 35.04
N SER A 406 -6.71 -4.95 35.85
CA SER A 406 -7.23 -3.60 36.11
C SER A 406 -6.99 -2.64 34.92
N PRO A 407 -7.86 -1.63 34.68
CA PRO A 407 -7.62 -0.60 33.68
C PRO A 407 -6.39 0.23 34.10
N LYS A 408 -5.27 0.07 33.39
CA LYS A 408 -4.00 0.78 33.69
C LYS A 408 -4.07 2.28 33.36
N ASP A 409 -5.05 2.71 32.55
CA ASP A 409 -5.29 4.11 32.16
C ASP A 409 -6.70 4.56 32.57
N ILE A 410 -6.81 5.77 33.14
CA ILE A 410 -8.08 6.42 33.50
C ILE A 410 -9.04 6.46 32.31
N GLN A 411 -8.51 6.62 31.08
CA GLN A 411 -9.33 6.65 29.86
C GLN A 411 -10.00 5.31 29.54
N ASP A 412 -9.54 4.20 30.09
CA ASP A 412 -10.14 2.89 29.85
C ASP A 412 -11.27 2.56 30.83
N ARG A 413 -11.39 3.29 31.95
CA ARG A 413 -12.45 3.09 32.96
C ARG A 413 -13.86 3.29 32.41
N GLY A 414 -14.03 4.26 31.50
CA GLY A 414 -15.32 4.56 30.86
C GLY A 414 -15.64 3.67 29.66
N LYS A 415 -14.80 2.70 29.30
CA LYS A 415 -15.01 1.79 28.17
C LYS A 415 -15.52 0.43 28.64
N PHE A 416 -16.30 -0.25 27.80
CA PHE A 416 -16.71 -1.63 28.09
C PHE A 416 -15.55 -2.61 27.86
N ILE A 417 -14.90 -3.03 28.95
CA ILE A 417 -13.85 -4.05 28.98
C ILE A 417 -14.18 -5.03 30.12
N PRO A 418 -14.78 -6.20 29.82
CA PRO A 418 -15.13 -6.74 28.51
C PRO A 418 -16.39 -6.12 27.88
N CYS A 419 -16.73 -6.53 26.66
CA CYS A 419 -18.01 -6.19 26.03
C CYS A 419 -19.20 -6.61 26.93
N GLY A 420 -20.14 -5.69 27.18
CA GLY A 420 -21.32 -5.91 28.03
C GLY A 420 -22.35 -6.94 27.56
N VAL A 421 -22.17 -7.57 26.39
CA VAL A 421 -23.10 -8.60 25.86
C VAL A 421 -22.43 -9.93 25.57
N CYS A 422 -21.24 -9.94 24.97
CA CYS A 422 -20.54 -11.20 24.71
C CYS A 422 -19.43 -11.50 25.71
N GLU A 423 -19.14 -10.58 26.63
CA GLU A 423 -18.17 -10.72 27.72
C GLU A 423 -16.73 -11.03 27.25
N LYS A 424 -16.45 -10.81 25.96
CA LYS A 424 -15.13 -10.98 25.38
C LYS A 424 -14.35 -9.67 25.48
N ARG A 425 -13.04 -9.80 25.68
CA ARG A 425 -12.05 -8.71 25.65
C ARG A 425 -10.93 -9.03 24.65
N ALA A 426 -10.33 -7.99 24.06
CA ALA A 426 -9.19 -8.13 23.17
C ALA A 426 -7.91 -8.45 23.95
N GLY A 427 -6.82 -8.77 23.23
CA GLY A 427 -5.52 -9.00 23.86
C GLY A 427 -5.02 -7.74 24.60
N PHE A 428 -4.17 -7.93 25.61
CA PHE A 428 -3.61 -6.84 26.43
C PHE A 428 -4.69 -5.98 27.10
N ASN A 429 -5.77 -6.63 27.57
CA ASN A 429 -6.91 -6.01 28.25
C ASN A 429 -7.60 -4.86 27.49
N ARG A 430 -7.55 -4.86 26.15
CA ARG A 430 -8.20 -3.84 25.31
C ARG A 430 -9.69 -4.15 25.07
N SER A 431 -10.48 -3.12 24.78
CA SER A 431 -11.90 -3.28 24.41
C SER A 431 -12.06 -3.92 23.02
N TYR A 432 -13.12 -4.71 22.87
CA TYR A 432 -13.60 -5.13 21.54
C TYR A 432 -14.57 -4.14 20.89
N VAL A 433 -15.02 -3.12 21.64
CA VAL A 433 -15.85 -2.04 21.13
C VAL A 433 -14.96 -1.12 20.29
N GLN A 434 -15.15 -1.16 18.96
CA GLN A 434 -14.34 -0.42 18.00
C GLN A 434 -15.23 0.51 17.18
N ASP A 435 -14.64 1.62 16.74
CA ASP A 435 -15.24 2.54 15.78
C ASP A 435 -15.44 1.84 14.42
N HIS A 436 -16.20 2.49 13.55
CA HIS A 436 -16.41 2.06 12.17
C HIS A 436 -15.45 2.74 11.19
N GLN A 437 -14.38 3.34 11.69
CA GLN A 437 -13.39 3.97 10.83
C GLN A 437 -12.66 2.88 10.01
N THR A 438 -12.58 3.09 8.71
CA THR A 438 -11.84 2.21 7.81
C THR A 438 -10.34 2.40 8.04
N LYS A 439 -9.63 1.33 8.40
CA LYS A 439 -8.21 1.35 8.78
C LYS A 439 -7.42 0.30 7.99
N GLY A 440 -6.12 0.57 7.82
CA GLY A 440 -5.19 -0.35 7.16
C GLY A 440 -5.29 -0.37 5.63
N ASP A 441 -4.64 -1.34 5.00
CA ASP A 441 -4.48 -1.41 3.53
C ASP A 441 -5.37 -2.47 2.86
N GLN A 442 -6.08 -3.29 3.64
CA GLN A 442 -6.95 -4.35 3.10
C GLN A 442 -8.12 -3.83 2.24
N PRO A 443 -8.81 -2.72 2.60
CA PRO A 443 -9.82 -2.13 1.72
C PRO A 443 -9.23 -1.67 0.38
N PHE A 444 -8.03 -1.09 0.41
CA PHE A 444 -7.32 -0.70 -0.81
C PHE A 444 -6.96 -1.92 -1.67
N LEU A 445 -6.51 -3.02 -1.06
CA LEU A 445 -6.31 -4.28 -1.78
C LEU A 445 -7.60 -4.74 -2.47
N ALA A 446 -8.74 -4.71 -1.79
CA ALA A 446 -10.00 -5.17 -2.36
C ALA A 446 -10.36 -4.39 -3.64
N LEU A 447 -10.11 -3.07 -3.64
CA LEU A 447 -10.31 -2.21 -4.81
C LEU A 447 -9.32 -2.54 -5.94
N VAL A 448 -8.02 -2.69 -5.63
CA VAL A 448 -6.99 -3.05 -6.61
C VAL A 448 -7.23 -4.44 -7.20
N ALA A 449 -7.61 -5.42 -6.37
CA ALA A 449 -7.93 -6.76 -6.81
C ALA A 449 -9.14 -6.75 -7.75
N ARG A 450 -10.18 -5.96 -7.42
CA ARG A 450 -11.32 -5.79 -8.33
C ARG A 450 -10.90 -5.10 -9.62
N GLN A 451 -10.04 -4.09 -9.55
CA GLN A 451 -9.49 -3.38 -10.71
C GLN A 451 -8.74 -4.33 -11.66
N ILE A 452 -7.94 -5.26 -11.14
CA ILE A 452 -7.24 -6.28 -11.95
C ILE A 452 -8.24 -7.29 -12.54
N GLN A 453 -9.24 -7.74 -11.77
CA GLN A 453 -10.23 -8.71 -12.24
C GLN A 453 -11.05 -8.24 -13.44
N ILE A 454 -11.35 -6.94 -13.50
CA ILE A 454 -12.15 -6.35 -14.58
C ILE A 454 -11.33 -5.95 -15.80
N GLN A 455 -9.99 -5.99 -15.71
CA GLN A 455 -9.14 -5.73 -16.87
C GLN A 455 -9.32 -6.86 -17.90
N PRO A 456 -9.45 -6.54 -19.19
CA PRO A 456 -9.44 -7.55 -20.22
C PRO A 456 -8.07 -8.25 -20.23
N PRO A 457 -8.03 -9.57 -20.47
CA PRO A 457 -6.76 -10.27 -20.65
C PRO A 457 -6.03 -9.76 -21.89
N GLY A 458 -4.69 -9.72 -21.83
CA GLY A 458 -3.84 -9.39 -22.96
C GLY A 458 -3.82 -10.47 -24.04
N SER A 459 -3.15 -10.18 -25.15
CA SER A 459 -3.03 -11.10 -26.29
C SER A 459 -2.14 -12.32 -26.04
N VAL A 460 -1.26 -12.24 -25.03
CA VAL A 460 -0.38 -13.35 -24.64
C VAL A 460 -1.17 -14.35 -23.81
N ALA A 461 -1.10 -15.63 -24.20
CA ALA A 461 -1.74 -16.71 -23.47
C ALA A 461 -1.17 -16.83 -22.05
N ALA A 462 -2.01 -17.21 -21.09
CA ALA A 462 -1.58 -17.40 -19.71
C ALA A 462 -0.45 -18.45 -19.65
N SER A 463 0.64 -18.10 -18.97
CA SER A 463 1.78 -19.00 -18.75
C SER A 463 1.98 -19.22 -17.25
N HIS A 464 2.81 -20.21 -16.90
CA HIS A 464 3.19 -20.39 -15.50
C HIS A 464 3.85 -19.13 -14.94
N PHE A 465 4.72 -18.47 -15.72
CA PHE A 465 5.40 -17.24 -15.35
C PHE A 465 4.44 -16.05 -15.19
N ALA A 466 3.51 -15.85 -16.12
CA ALA A 466 2.55 -14.74 -16.18
C ALA A 466 1.09 -15.24 -16.33
N PRO A 467 0.44 -15.67 -15.23
CA PRO A 467 -0.90 -16.26 -15.29
C PRO A 467 -2.01 -15.24 -15.55
N LEU A 468 -1.78 -13.96 -15.24
CA LEU A 468 -2.78 -12.90 -15.39
C LEU A 468 -2.82 -12.28 -16.79
N GLN A 469 -2.06 -12.80 -17.76
CA GLN A 469 -2.09 -12.35 -19.17
C GLN A 469 -1.89 -10.83 -19.33
N GLY A 470 -0.88 -10.26 -18.66
CA GLY A 470 -0.59 -8.82 -18.74
C GLY A 470 -1.57 -7.90 -18.01
N ARG A 471 -2.50 -8.42 -17.20
CA ARG A 471 -3.32 -7.59 -16.30
C ARG A 471 -2.47 -7.12 -15.13
N LYS A 472 -2.29 -5.80 -15.01
CA LYS A 472 -1.33 -5.17 -14.10
C LYS A 472 -1.90 -3.88 -13.50
N VAL A 473 -1.43 -3.52 -12.31
CA VAL A 473 -1.74 -2.23 -11.69
C VAL A 473 -0.48 -1.57 -11.14
N LEU A 474 -0.31 -0.29 -11.45
CA LEU A 474 0.70 0.56 -10.81
C LEU A 474 0.06 1.27 -9.62
N ALA A 475 0.55 1.01 -8.41
CA ALA A 475 0.05 1.59 -7.18
C ALA A 475 0.99 2.71 -6.69
N PHE A 476 0.46 3.91 -6.45
CA PHE A 476 1.23 5.06 -5.97
C PHE A 476 0.98 5.35 -4.49
N SER A 477 2.05 5.68 -3.77
CA SER A 477 2.03 6.24 -2.43
C SER A 477 2.92 7.48 -2.34
N ASP A 478 2.58 8.45 -1.49
CA ASP A 478 3.36 9.70 -1.36
C ASP A 478 4.64 9.55 -0.51
N SER A 479 4.79 8.43 0.20
CA SER A 479 5.94 8.15 1.06
C SER A 479 6.65 6.86 0.65
N ARG A 480 7.98 6.88 0.62
CA ARG A 480 8.84 5.71 0.35
C ARG A 480 8.52 4.56 1.30
N GLN A 481 8.40 4.84 2.60
CA GLN A 481 8.06 3.85 3.61
C GLN A 481 6.63 3.31 3.49
N VAL A 482 5.67 4.15 3.07
CA VAL A 482 4.31 3.69 2.78
C VAL A 482 4.30 2.78 1.56
N ALA A 483 5.00 3.12 0.49
CA ALA A 483 5.12 2.28 -0.71
C ALA A 483 5.80 0.93 -0.39
N ALA A 484 6.88 0.95 0.40
CA ALA A 484 7.62 -0.24 0.81
C ALA A 484 6.80 -1.18 1.68
N ARG A 485 6.01 -0.65 2.63
CA ARG A 485 5.09 -1.41 3.48
C ARG A 485 3.87 -1.93 2.72
N LEU A 486 3.41 -1.21 1.71
CA LEU A 486 2.19 -1.52 0.97
C LEU A 486 2.32 -2.85 0.22
N ALA A 487 3.41 -3.07 -0.52
CA ALA A 487 3.62 -4.29 -1.31
C ALA A 487 3.47 -5.61 -0.51
N PRO A 488 4.23 -5.84 0.58
CA PRO A 488 4.10 -7.09 1.36
C PRO A 488 2.72 -7.23 2.01
N ASN A 489 2.09 -6.13 2.42
CA ASN A 489 0.72 -6.17 2.96
C ASN A 489 -0.30 -6.63 1.91
N LEU A 490 -0.25 -6.07 0.69
CA LEU A 490 -1.15 -6.45 -0.40
C LEU A 490 -1.01 -7.94 -0.74
N GLN A 491 0.22 -8.44 -0.82
CA GLN A 491 0.48 -9.85 -1.07
C GLN A 491 -0.03 -10.74 0.07
N MET A 492 0.28 -10.41 1.34
CA MET A 492 -0.16 -11.18 2.50
C MET A 492 -1.70 -11.31 2.56
N TYR A 493 -2.42 -10.20 2.39
CA TYR A 493 -3.89 -10.21 2.40
C TYR A 493 -4.45 -11.00 1.20
N SER A 494 -3.87 -10.85 0.00
CA SER A 494 -4.29 -11.59 -1.19
C SER A 494 -4.09 -13.10 -1.04
N VAL A 495 -2.97 -13.52 -0.44
CA VAL A 495 -2.69 -14.95 -0.14
C VAL A 495 -3.74 -15.49 0.84
N ARG A 496 -4.06 -14.76 1.92
CA ARG A 496 -5.09 -15.21 2.88
C ARG A 496 -6.47 -15.32 2.25
N ASP A 497 -6.85 -14.35 1.42
CA ASP A 497 -8.16 -14.35 0.77
C ASP A 497 -8.28 -15.42 -0.32
N SER A 498 -7.19 -15.78 -1.00
CA SER A 498 -7.15 -16.89 -1.96
C SER A 498 -7.04 -18.26 -1.30
N LEU A 499 -6.37 -18.40 -0.14
CA LEU A 499 -6.27 -19.69 0.56
C LEU A 499 -7.61 -20.20 1.07
N ARG A 500 -8.52 -19.32 1.49
CA ARG A 500 -9.83 -19.70 2.00
C ARG A 500 -10.64 -20.56 1.01
N PRO A 501 -10.89 -20.14 -0.25
CA PRO A 501 -11.52 -20.99 -1.26
C PRO A 501 -10.69 -22.24 -1.60
N ILE A 502 -9.36 -22.11 -1.71
CA ILE A 502 -8.46 -23.22 -2.06
C ILE A 502 -8.54 -24.36 -1.04
N ILE A 503 -8.46 -24.05 0.26
CA ILE A 503 -8.54 -25.05 1.33
C ILE A 503 -9.89 -25.77 1.28
N VAL A 504 -10.99 -25.03 1.16
CA VAL A 504 -12.34 -25.62 1.15
C VAL A 504 -12.54 -26.51 -0.08
N TYR A 505 -12.17 -26.02 -1.27
CA TYR A 505 -12.27 -26.78 -2.51
C TYR A 505 -11.42 -28.05 -2.46
N GLY A 506 -10.14 -27.93 -2.11
CA GLY A 506 -9.19 -29.05 -2.09
C GLY A 506 -9.55 -30.10 -1.06
N TYR A 507 -9.97 -29.69 0.14
CA TYR A 507 -10.33 -30.64 1.19
C TYR A 507 -11.65 -31.35 0.86
N LYS A 508 -12.64 -30.65 0.27
CA LYS A 508 -13.84 -31.30 -0.28
C LYS A 508 -13.50 -32.29 -1.40
N LYS A 509 -12.55 -31.95 -2.28
CA LYS A 509 -12.07 -32.85 -3.33
C LYS A 509 -11.48 -34.14 -2.74
N LEU A 510 -10.61 -34.03 -1.73
CA LEU A 510 -10.06 -35.21 -1.04
C LEU A 510 -11.15 -36.05 -0.34
N LEU A 511 -12.18 -35.42 0.22
CA LEU A 511 -13.31 -36.12 0.84
C LEU A 511 -14.17 -36.94 -0.15
N THR A 512 -14.06 -36.67 -1.46
CA THR A 512 -14.73 -37.50 -2.49
C THR A 512 -14.12 -38.89 -2.63
N ALA A 513 -12.86 -39.06 -2.23
CA ALA A 513 -12.18 -40.35 -2.25
C ALA A 513 -12.63 -41.20 -1.04
N GLN A 514 -13.35 -42.28 -1.32
CA GLN A 514 -13.85 -43.25 -0.35
C GLN A 514 -12.72 -43.94 0.43
N THR A 515 -11.58 -44.21 -0.21
CA THR A 515 -10.42 -44.82 0.47
C THR A 515 -9.72 -43.87 1.44
N LEU A 516 -9.75 -42.56 1.18
CA LEU A 516 -9.14 -41.56 2.06
C LEU A 516 -10.05 -41.12 3.20
N ARG A 517 -11.37 -41.05 2.95
CA ARG A 517 -12.35 -40.50 3.91
C ARG A 517 -12.20 -41.02 5.36
N PRO A 518 -11.91 -42.30 5.63
CA PRO A 518 -11.73 -42.81 7.00
C PRO A 518 -10.49 -42.25 7.72
N VAL A 519 -9.44 -41.90 6.97
CA VAL A 519 -8.09 -41.57 7.47
C VAL A 519 -7.64 -40.15 7.15
N LEU A 520 -8.47 -39.36 6.46
CA LEU A 520 -8.18 -37.97 6.10
C LEU A 520 -8.18 -37.09 7.36
N SER A 521 -7.09 -36.36 7.57
CA SER A 521 -6.90 -35.51 8.75
C SER A 521 -6.48 -34.08 8.38
N LEU A 522 -6.30 -33.20 9.37
CA LEU A 522 -5.79 -31.85 9.11
C LEU A 522 -4.31 -31.84 8.66
N ASP A 523 -3.55 -32.92 8.86
CA ASP A 523 -2.17 -32.99 8.32
C ASP A 523 -2.18 -33.06 6.78
N ASP A 524 -3.30 -33.48 6.18
CA ASP A 524 -3.48 -33.55 4.74
C ASP A 524 -3.87 -32.18 4.12
N LEU A 525 -3.94 -31.10 4.94
CA LEU A 525 -4.22 -29.73 4.46
C LEU A 525 -3.22 -29.26 3.42
N TYR A 526 -1.94 -29.66 3.54
CA TYR A 526 -0.92 -29.25 2.57
C TYR A 526 -1.22 -29.82 1.17
N LEU A 527 -1.58 -31.10 1.10
CA LEU A 527 -2.01 -31.72 -0.16
C LEU A 527 -3.29 -31.07 -0.68
N ALA A 528 -4.29 -30.83 0.18
CA ALA A 528 -5.53 -30.18 -0.22
C ALA A 528 -5.25 -28.82 -0.89
N VAL A 529 -4.37 -28.02 -0.29
CA VAL A 529 -3.98 -26.70 -0.81
C VAL A 529 -3.21 -26.81 -2.12
N ALA A 530 -2.22 -27.70 -2.22
CA ALA A 530 -1.43 -27.89 -3.44
C ALA A 530 -2.25 -28.48 -4.60
N LEU A 531 -3.20 -29.36 -4.32
CA LEU A 531 -4.10 -29.92 -5.33
C LEU A 531 -5.06 -28.85 -5.87
N ALA A 532 -5.71 -28.12 -4.96
CA ALA A 532 -6.68 -27.10 -5.32
C ALA A 532 -6.05 -25.90 -6.02
N SER A 533 -4.83 -25.51 -5.66
CA SER A 533 -4.11 -24.44 -6.33
C SER A 533 -3.94 -24.77 -7.82
N LYS A 534 -3.56 -26.00 -8.17
CA LYS A 534 -3.43 -26.43 -9.57
C LYS A 534 -4.77 -26.58 -10.29
N GLU A 535 -5.77 -27.23 -9.68
CA GLU A 535 -7.09 -27.41 -10.32
C GLU A 535 -7.83 -26.07 -10.53
N LEU A 536 -7.68 -25.11 -9.62
CA LEU A 536 -8.31 -23.78 -9.72
C LEU A 536 -7.43 -22.76 -10.45
N GLY A 537 -6.24 -23.14 -10.93
CA GLY A 537 -5.32 -22.23 -11.62
C GLY A 537 -4.73 -21.12 -10.73
N VAL A 538 -4.68 -21.32 -9.41
CA VAL A 538 -4.08 -20.38 -8.46
C VAL A 538 -2.64 -20.74 -8.20
N ARG A 539 -1.74 -19.75 -8.26
CA ARG A 539 -0.32 -19.97 -7.97
C ARG A 539 0.01 -19.62 -6.52
N LEU A 540 0.61 -20.56 -5.80
CA LEU A 540 1.11 -20.36 -4.44
C LEU A 540 2.58 -19.94 -4.50
N ARG A 541 2.95 -18.91 -3.73
CA ARG A 541 4.34 -18.45 -3.57
C ARG A 541 4.60 -18.09 -2.12
N PRO A 542 4.73 -19.08 -1.23
CA PRO A 542 5.14 -18.79 0.12
C PRO A 542 6.56 -18.22 0.13
N GLU A 543 6.82 -17.33 1.08
CA GLU A 543 8.19 -16.95 1.39
C GLU A 543 8.95 -18.19 1.87
N LEU A 544 10.11 -18.45 1.27
CA LEU A 544 10.96 -19.60 1.59
C LEU A 544 12.08 -19.16 2.52
N LYS A 545 12.24 -19.87 3.65
CA LYS A 545 13.43 -19.78 4.49
C LYS A 545 14.60 -20.52 3.84
N GLN A 546 15.81 -20.23 4.31
CA GLN A 546 17.02 -20.89 3.83
C GLN A 546 16.90 -22.41 4.02
N GLY A 547 17.13 -23.17 2.94
CA GLY A 547 16.99 -24.63 2.94
C GLY A 547 15.57 -25.16 2.71
N GLU A 548 14.54 -24.29 2.66
CA GLU A 548 13.21 -24.69 2.21
C GLU A 548 13.15 -24.79 0.67
N THR A 549 12.32 -25.72 0.19
CA THR A 549 12.02 -25.90 -1.24
C THR A 549 10.52 -26.00 -1.44
N PHE A 550 10.05 -25.63 -2.63
CA PHE A 550 8.63 -25.69 -2.99
C PHE A 550 8.44 -26.45 -4.31
N ASP A 551 9.03 -27.64 -4.43
CA ASP A 551 8.98 -28.47 -5.64
C ASP A 551 7.68 -29.31 -5.76
N VAL A 552 6.70 -28.98 -4.93
CA VAL A 552 5.45 -29.73 -4.79
C VAL A 552 4.54 -29.54 -6.01
N ASP A 553 4.67 -28.40 -6.68
CA ASP A 553 3.94 -28.08 -7.90
C ASP A 553 4.12 -29.14 -8.99
N ARG A 554 5.36 -29.59 -9.24
CA ARG A 554 5.65 -30.60 -10.27
C ARG A 554 4.98 -31.93 -9.97
N ILE A 555 4.93 -32.33 -8.70
CA ILE A 555 4.32 -33.60 -8.28
C ILE A 555 2.83 -33.60 -8.56
N ILE A 556 2.14 -32.49 -8.26
CA ILE A 556 0.72 -32.33 -8.57
C ILE A 556 0.50 -32.23 -10.07
N ASP A 557 1.33 -31.49 -10.80
CA ASP A 557 1.23 -31.37 -12.26
C ASP A 557 1.36 -32.75 -12.94
N ASP A 558 2.34 -33.56 -12.54
CA ASP A 558 2.51 -34.94 -13.00
C ASP A 558 1.29 -35.81 -12.62
N ALA A 559 0.72 -35.60 -11.43
CA ALA A 559 -0.47 -36.32 -10.96
C ALA A 559 -1.74 -35.96 -11.75
N ILE A 560 -1.91 -34.70 -12.11
CA ILE A 560 -3.00 -34.22 -12.97
C ILE A 560 -2.83 -34.78 -14.38
N ALA A 561 -1.62 -34.66 -14.96
CA ALA A 561 -1.32 -35.17 -16.30
C ALA A 561 -1.51 -36.69 -16.42
N SER A 562 -1.20 -37.44 -15.37
CA SER A 562 -1.42 -38.90 -15.31
C SER A 562 -2.85 -39.30 -14.91
N GLY A 563 -3.75 -38.35 -14.64
CA GLY A 563 -5.14 -38.61 -14.24
C GLY A 563 -5.30 -39.15 -12.81
N ARG A 564 -4.23 -39.22 -12.00
CA ARG A 564 -4.26 -39.75 -10.63
C ARG A 564 -5.20 -38.95 -9.72
N THR A 565 -5.32 -37.64 -9.94
CA THR A 565 -6.18 -36.74 -9.14
C THR A 565 -7.68 -36.97 -9.33
N SER A 566 -8.07 -37.70 -10.38
CA SER A 566 -9.48 -38.00 -10.69
C SER A 566 -9.92 -39.38 -10.22
N THR A 567 -9.00 -40.18 -9.67
CA THR A 567 -9.28 -41.55 -9.22
C THR A 567 -9.14 -41.66 -7.71
N ASP A 568 -9.97 -42.50 -7.10
CA ASP A 568 -9.95 -42.76 -5.67
C ASP A 568 -8.57 -43.26 -5.18
N LEU A 569 -8.03 -44.29 -5.84
CA LEU A 569 -6.72 -44.85 -5.50
C LEU A 569 -5.55 -43.89 -5.79
N GLY A 570 -5.67 -43.07 -6.84
CA GLY A 570 -4.65 -42.09 -7.20
C GLY A 570 -4.55 -40.97 -6.17
N LEU A 571 -5.69 -40.44 -5.70
CA LEU A 571 -5.74 -39.49 -4.59
C LEU A 571 -5.18 -40.10 -3.30
N ALA A 572 -5.51 -41.37 -3.01
CA ALA A 572 -4.96 -42.07 -1.86
C ALA A 572 -3.43 -42.22 -1.92
N GLY A 573 -2.90 -42.57 -3.08
CA GLY A 573 -1.45 -42.62 -3.31
C GLY A 573 -0.76 -41.27 -3.12
N LEU A 574 -1.36 -40.19 -3.63
CA LEU A 574 -0.83 -38.83 -3.46
C LEU A 574 -0.79 -38.40 -1.99
N CYS A 575 -1.82 -38.74 -1.22
CA CYS A 575 -1.88 -38.47 0.21
C CYS A 575 -0.71 -39.13 0.97
N LEU A 576 -0.41 -40.39 0.66
CA LEU A 576 0.73 -41.10 1.24
C LEU A 576 2.07 -40.48 0.84
N GLU A 577 2.20 -40.02 -0.41
CA GLU A 577 3.39 -39.34 -0.92
C GLU A 577 3.64 -37.97 -0.25
N PHE A 578 2.57 -37.27 0.14
CA PHE A 578 2.62 -35.92 0.68
C PHE A 578 2.84 -35.84 2.20
N ARG A 579 2.33 -36.78 2.97
CA ARG A 579 2.47 -36.78 4.45
C ARG A 579 3.91 -36.59 4.99
N PRO A 580 4.97 -37.17 4.39
CA PRO A 580 6.33 -36.92 4.88
C PRO A 580 6.91 -35.56 4.44
N LYS A 581 6.26 -34.85 3.50
CA LYS A 581 6.77 -33.56 2.99
C LYS A 581 6.42 -32.43 3.94
N ARG A 582 7.36 -31.52 4.14
CA ARG A 582 7.14 -30.31 4.94
C ARG A 582 6.74 -29.16 4.02
N PRO A 583 5.61 -28.46 4.30
CA PRO A 583 5.29 -27.21 3.63
C PRO A 583 6.26 -26.12 4.10
N PRO A 584 6.51 -25.10 3.26
CA PRO A 584 7.18 -23.88 3.71
C PRO A 584 6.46 -23.26 4.92
N GLU A 585 7.22 -22.78 5.90
CA GLU A 585 6.67 -22.27 7.16
C GLU A 585 5.67 -21.11 6.94
N ALA A 586 5.93 -20.22 5.99
CA ALA A 586 5.03 -19.11 5.65
C ALA A 586 3.68 -19.58 5.06
N LEU A 587 3.70 -20.65 4.26
CA LEU A 587 2.47 -21.26 3.74
C LEU A 587 1.67 -21.89 4.88
N LEU A 588 2.36 -22.65 5.72
CA LEU A 588 1.76 -23.36 6.84
C LEU A 588 1.09 -22.38 7.80
N ASP A 589 1.77 -21.29 8.15
CA ASP A 589 1.24 -20.21 8.99
C ASP A 589 -0.05 -19.61 8.41
N SER A 590 -0.02 -19.32 7.11
CA SER A 590 -1.16 -18.76 6.38
C SER A 590 -2.35 -19.72 6.35
N ILE A 591 -2.12 -21.03 6.18
CA ILE A 591 -3.18 -22.06 6.22
C ILE A 591 -3.84 -22.10 7.59
N ILE A 592 -3.04 -22.20 8.66
CA ILE A 592 -3.55 -22.33 10.02
C ILE A 592 -4.30 -21.08 10.45
N THR A 593 -3.72 -19.91 10.19
CA THR A 593 -4.35 -18.62 10.47
C THR A 593 -5.68 -18.49 9.74
N THR A 594 -5.75 -18.89 8.46
CA THR A 594 -6.99 -18.80 7.66
C THR A 594 -8.11 -19.67 8.22
N ILE A 595 -7.80 -20.82 8.81
CA ILE A 595 -8.80 -21.72 9.40
C ILE A 595 -9.22 -21.22 10.80
N GLN A 596 -8.26 -20.83 11.64
CA GLN A 596 -8.46 -20.54 13.06
C GLN A 596 -8.71 -19.06 13.40
N ASP A 597 -8.70 -18.14 12.43
CA ASP A 597 -8.92 -16.72 12.71
C ASP A 597 -10.27 -16.51 13.44
N ARG A 598 -10.24 -15.75 14.53
CA ARG A 598 -11.40 -15.55 15.41
C ARG A 598 -12.58 -14.88 14.71
N PHE A 599 -12.33 -14.04 13.71
CA PHE A 599 -13.34 -13.21 13.05
C PHE A 599 -13.60 -13.64 11.62
N TRP A 600 -12.60 -14.21 10.94
CA TRP A 600 -12.61 -14.53 9.52
C TRP A 600 -12.16 -15.97 9.23
N GLY A 601 -12.08 -16.81 10.27
CA GLY A 601 -11.84 -18.25 10.17
C GLY A 601 -13.10 -19.02 9.82
N PHE A 602 -12.96 -20.33 9.61
CA PHE A 602 -13.99 -21.14 8.97
C PHE A 602 -15.30 -21.21 9.77
N GLU A 603 -15.22 -21.39 11.09
CA GLU A 603 -16.42 -21.45 11.94
C GLU A 603 -17.13 -20.08 12.00
N SER A 604 -16.35 -19.00 12.17
CA SER A 604 -16.88 -17.63 12.24
C SER A 604 -17.55 -17.17 10.94
N LEU A 605 -17.11 -17.75 9.82
CA LEU A 605 -17.69 -17.55 8.51
C LEU A 605 -18.74 -18.60 8.20
N ALA A 606 -19.06 -19.56 9.06
CA ALA A 606 -19.98 -20.68 8.81
C ALA A 606 -19.63 -21.51 7.55
N LEU A 607 -18.34 -21.66 7.25
CA LEU A 607 -17.82 -22.42 6.10
C LEU A 607 -17.55 -23.89 6.46
N ALA A 608 -16.96 -24.13 7.62
CA ALA A 608 -16.66 -25.45 8.14
C ALA A 608 -16.38 -25.40 9.67
N ASP A 609 -16.51 -26.54 10.34
CA ASP A 609 -16.13 -26.75 11.74
C ASP A 609 -15.06 -27.83 11.90
N LEU A 610 -14.34 -27.80 13.03
CA LEU A 610 -13.38 -28.85 13.38
C LEU A 610 -14.12 -30.07 13.92
N ILE A 611 -13.98 -31.20 13.24
CA ILE A 611 -14.62 -32.46 13.60
C ILE A 611 -13.58 -33.54 13.89
N GLU A 612 -14.03 -34.64 14.47
CA GLU A 612 -13.24 -35.85 14.62
C GLU A 612 -12.87 -36.48 13.26
N CYS A 613 -11.67 -37.07 13.15
CA CYS A 613 -11.40 -38.03 12.08
C CYS A 613 -12.38 -39.22 12.17
N GLN A 614 -12.82 -39.73 11.02
CA GLN A 614 -13.79 -40.83 10.97
C GLN A 614 -13.28 -42.12 11.65
N LYS A 615 -11.96 -42.38 11.62
CA LYS A 615 -11.32 -43.47 12.38
C LYS A 615 -11.64 -43.44 13.89
N ASN A 616 -11.93 -42.26 14.45
CA ASN A 616 -12.25 -42.08 15.87
C ASN A 616 -13.74 -42.25 16.20
N ALA A 617 -14.62 -42.37 15.20
CA ALA A 617 -16.07 -42.49 15.43
C ALA A 617 -16.42 -43.67 16.34
N ALA A 618 -15.82 -44.85 16.11
CA ALA A 618 -16.07 -46.03 16.92
C ALA A 618 -15.56 -45.88 18.37
N ALA A 619 -14.49 -45.11 18.60
CA ALA A 619 -14.00 -44.82 19.95
C ALA A 619 -14.96 -43.90 20.71
N ILE A 620 -15.49 -42.88 20.02
CA ILE A 620 -16.51 -41.96 20.58
C ILE A 620 -17.80 -42.71 20.92
N GLU A 621 -18.23 -43.65 20.08
CA GLU A 621 -19.45 -44.43 20.32
C GLU A 621 -19.36 -45.31 21.57
N LYS A 622 -18.14 -45.77 21.92
CA LYS A 622 -17.84 -46.55 23.13
C LYS A 622 -17.83 -45.71 24.42
N LEU A 623 -17.84 -44.37 24.33
CA LEU A 623 -17.91 -43.51 25.52
C LEU A 623 -19.21 -43.80 26.30
N PRO A 624 -19.19 -43.73 27.65
CA PRO A 624 -20.39 -43.99 28.44
C PRO A 624 -21.49 -42.98 28.11
N ALA A 625 -22.74 -43.43 28.05
CA ALA A 625 -23.87 -42.55 27.78
C ALA A 625 -24.01 -41.48 28.87
N ILE A 626 -24.35 -40.26 28.48
CA ILE A 626 -24.76 -39.19 29.39
C ILE A 626 -26.28 -39.06 29.24
N PRO A 627 -27.08 -39.46 30.25
CA PRO A 627 -28.54 -39.46 30.15
C PRO A 627 -29.11 -38.10 29.70
N GLY A 628 -30.04 -38.13 28.74
CA GLY A 628 -30.70 -36.94 28.18
C GLY A 628 -29.84 -36.05 27.29
N ILE A 629 -28.53 -36.31 27.16
CA ILE A 629 -27.61 -35.47 26.37
C ILE A 629 -26.91 -36.28 25.29
N ALA A 630 -26.21 -37.36 25.65
CA ALA A 630 -25.34 -38.09 24.75
C ALA A 630 -25.56 -39.61 24.87
N GLU A 631 -26.72 -40.07 24.42
CA GLU A 631 -27.13 -41.47 24.46
C GLU A 631 -26.81 -42.20 23.15
N THR A 632 -27.09 -41.56 22.02
CA THR A 632 -26.86 -42.11 20.68
C THR A 632 -25.48 -41.72 20.14
N GLY A 633 -24.94 -42.48 19.19
CA GLY A 633 -23.67 -42.16 18.53
C GLY A 633 -23.60 -40.74 17.94
N PRO A 634 -24.62 -40.27 17.18
CA PRO A 634 -24.69 -38.89 16.69
C PRO A 634 -24.64 -37.83 17.81
N ASN A 635 -25.39 -38.03 18.90
CA ASN A 635 -25.39 -37.09 20.02
C ASN A 635 -24.04 -37.05 20.74
N LYS A 636 -23.37 -38.21 20.87
CA LYS A 636 -22.01 -38.26 21.43
C LYS A 636 -21.03 -37.47 20.57
N ARG A 637 -21.07 -37.64 19.24
CA ARG A 637 -20.22 -36.87 18.32
C ARG A 637 -20.48 -35.37 18.39
N ALA A 638 -21.74 -34.95 18.42
CA ALA A 638 -22.10 -33.54 18.55
C ALA A 638 -21.53 -32.93 19.85
N LEU A 639 -21.63 -33.65 20.97
CA LEU A 639 -21.04 -33.19 22.24
C LEU A 639 -19.50 -33.17 22.22
N VAL A 640 -18.86 -34.13 21.55
CA VAL A 640 -17.40 -34.12 21.34
C VAL A 640 -16.98 -32.90 20.50
N ARG A 641 -17.72 -32.55 19.45
CA ARG A 641 -17.44 -31.35 18.64
C ARG A 641 -17.60 -30.05 19.44
N ALA A 642 -18.59 -29.98 20.34
CA ALA A 642 -18.69 -28.87 21.29
C ALA A 642 -17.47 -28.77 22.23
N TRP A 643 -16.90 -29.92 22.64
CA TRP A 643 -15.63 -29.95 23.39
C TRP A 643 -14.43 -29.54 22.53
N LEU A 644 -14.33 -29.98 21.27
CA LEU A 644 -13.28 -29.58 20.34
C LEU A 644 -13.27 -28.06 20.12
N ARG A 645 -14.46 -27.45 20.01
CA ARG A 645 -14.63 -26.00 19.89
C ARG A 645 -14.02 -25.21 21.05
N CYS A 646 -13.94 -25.78 22.25
CA CYS A 646 -13.29 -25.14 23.40
C CYS A 646 -11.79 -24.90 23.19
N TRP A 647 -11.16 -25.60 22.23
CA TRP A 647 -9.76 -25.43 21.86
C TRP A 647 -9.50 -24.32 20.85
N HIS A 648 -10.51 -23.64 20.31
CA HIS A 648 -10.34 -22.63 19.25
C HIS A 648 -9.34 -21.51 19.62
N LYS A 649 -9.25 -21.11 20.90
CA LYS A 649 -8.27 -20.11 21.35
C LYS A 649 -6.83 -20.64 21.44
N LYS A 650 -6.66 -21.96 21.51
CA LYS A 650 -5.39 -22.66 21.70
C LYS A 650 -4.79 -23.15 20.39
N GLY A 651 -5.66 -23.40 19.40
CA GLY A 651 -5.29 -23.92 18.09
C GLY A 651 -5.10 -25.44 18.09
N PHE A 652 -4.74 -25.97 16.92
CA PHE A 652 -4.34 -27.37 16.71
C PHE A 652 -2.90 -27.46 16.19
N TRP A 653 -2.23 -28.58 16.47
CA TRP A 653 -0.87 -28.87 16.07
C TRP A 653 -0.84 -29.81 14.86
N LEU A 654 -0.13 -29.44 13.80
CA LEU A 654 0.13 -30.33 12.65
C LEU A 654 1.52 -30.93 12.79
N ASP A 655 1.71 -32.17 12.35
CA ASP A 655 2.99 -32.88 12.50
C ASP A 655 4.14 -32.17 11.75
N ALA A 656 3.81 -31.38 10.73
CA ALA A 656 4.76 -30.59 9.96
C ALA A 656 5.18 -29.26 10.62
N MET A 657 4.58 -28.86 11.76
CA MET A 657 4.89 -27.57 12.41
C MET A 657 6.29 -27.54 13.05
N PRO A 658 7.03 -26.41 12.95
CA PRO A 658 8.30 -26.21 13.64
C PRO A 658 8.14 -26.17 15.17
N THR A 659 9.09 -26.74 15.91
CA THR A 659 9.04 -26.80 17.38
C THR A 659 8.98 -25.43 18.06
N GLY A 660 9.59 -24.40 17.46
CA GLY A 660 9.61 -23.02 17.98
C GLY A 660 8.23 -22.38 18.15
N TRP A 661 7.22 -22.84 17.42
CA TRP A 661 5.84 -22.32 17.48
C TRP A 661 5.08 -22.68 18.77
N THR A 662 5.77 -23.32 19.72
CA THR A 662 5.22 -23.73 21.03
C THR A 662 5.66 -22.86 22.21
N THR A 663 6.78 -22.12 22.09
CA THR A 663 7.52 -21.61 23.26
C THR A 663 7.65 -20.09 23.36
N THR A 664 7.59 -19.32 22.27
CA THR A 664 7.77 -17.85 22.32
C THR A 664 6.75 -17.11 21.45
N ARG A 665 6.40 -15.89 21.88
CA ARG A 665 5.52 -14.94 21.17
C ARG A 665 6.28 -14.15 20.07
N SER A 666 7.51 -14.55 19.76
CA SER A 666 8.44 -13.81 18.89
C SER A 666 8.19 -14.16 17.41
N SER A 667 7.73 -13.15 16.66
CA SER A 667 7.89 -12.84 15.22
C SER A 667 7.79 -13.90 14.09
N GLU A 668 7.83 -15.22 14.31
CA GLU A 668 8.05 -16.19 13.22
C GLU A 668 6.99 -17.30 13.08
N GLY A 669 5.73 -17.06 13.51
CA GLY A 669 4.60 -17.94 13.18
C GLY A 669 3.44 -17.97 14.19
N THR A 670 2.40 -18.74 13.87
CA THR A 670 1.20 -18.90 14.70
C THR A 670 1.51 -19.68 15.98
N LEU A 671 1.40 -18.99 17.13
CA LEU A 671 1.61 -19.60 18.45
C LEU A 671 0.48 -20.60 18.78
N ILE A 672 0.83 -21.89 18.90
CA ILE A 672 -0.07 -22.95 19.36
C ILE A 672 0.19 -23.23 20.84
N SER A 673 -0.80 -22.94 21.69
CA SER A 673 -0.63 -23.03 23.15
C SER A 673 -1.20 -24.30 23.75
N SER A 674 -0.62 -24.78 24.84
CA SER A 674 -1.06 -25.98 25.56
C SER A 674 -2.07 -25.67 26.66
N GLN A 675 -2.85 -26.67 27.08
CA GLN A 675 -3.81 -26.56 28.18
C GLN A 675 -4.03 -27.91 28.90
N ARG A 676 -4.41 -27.88 30.18
CA ARG A 676 -4.67 -29.09 30.99
C ARG A 676 -5.92 -29.90 30.62
N GLY A 677 -6.70 -29.44 29.63
CA GLY A 677 -7.89 -30.17 29.15
C GLY A 677 -9.19 -30.00 29.93
N LYS A 678 -9.19 -29.21 31.02
CA LYS A 678 -10.41 -28.76 31.70
C LYS A 678 -10.84 -27.39 31.15
N PHE A 679 -12.10 -27.27 30.77
CA PHE A 679 -12.67 -26.07 30.15
C PHE A 679 -13.87 -25.58 30.93
N LYS A 680 -13.80 -24.36 31.48
CA LYS A 680 -14.97 -23.70 32.10
C LYS A 680 -16.15 -23.57 31.11
N ALA A 681 -15.87 -23.44 29.82
CA ALA A 681 -16.91 -23.38 28.78
C ALA A 681 -17.78 -24.65 28.73
N MET A 682 -17.22 -25.82 29.05
CA MET A 682 -18.01 -27.06 29.13
C MET A 682 -18.99 -27.07 30.31
N ASP A 683 -18.74 -26.27 31.34
CA ASP A 683 -19.69 -26.12 32.45
C ASP A 683 -20.95 -25.35 32.03
N THR A 684 -20.83 -24.50 31.00
CA THR A 684 -21.97 -23.84 30.33
C THR A 684 -22.71 -24.81 29.42
N VAL A 685 -21.99 -25.62 28.64
CA VAL A 685 -22.58 -26.64 27.76
C VAL A 685 -23.37 -27.68 28.56
N LEU A 686 -22.77 -28.18 29.65
CA LEU A 686 -23.37 -29.17 30.54
C LEU A 686 -23.82 -28.48 31.84
N SER A 687 -25.03 -27.94 31.87
CA SER A 687 -25.54 -27.25 33.07
C SER A 687 -25.79 -28.21 34.25
N ASP A 688 -26.21 -29.45 33.98
CA ASP A 688 -26.45 -30.46 35.00
C ASP A 688 -25.15 -30.95 35.69
N LYS A 689 -25.21 -31.07 37.02
CA LYS A 689 -24.05 -31.47 37.84
C LYS A 689 -23.70 -32.95 37.65
N ALA A 690 -24.67 -33.84 37.45
CA ALA A 690 -24.41 -35.26 37.24
C ALA A 690 -23.80 -35.51 35.86
N ALA A 691 -24.33 -34.87 34.81
CA ALA A 691 -23.77 -34.89 33.47
C ALA A 691 -22.31 -34.38 33.42
N ARG A 692 -22.03 -33.23 34.07
CA ARG A 692 -20.66 -32.71 34.20
C ARG A 692 -19.72 -33.67 34.88
N LYS A 693 -20.17 -34.33 35.95
CA LYS A 693 -19.35 -35.31 36.66
C LYS A 693 -19.00 -36.49 35.76
N ILE A 694 -19.97 -37.05 35.04
CA ILE A 694 -19.73 -38.14 34.08
C ILE A 694 -18.75 -37.68 32.99
N PHE A 695 -18.95 -36.49 32.44
CA PHE A 695 -18.06 -35.94 31.41
C PHE A 695 -16.63 -35.76 31.92
N ASN A 696 -16.45 -35.09 33.07
CA ASN A 696 -15.14 -34.80 33.63
C ASN A 696 -14.39 -36.07 34.07
N ASP A 697 -15.08 -37.04 34.66
CA ASP A 697 -14.45 -38.24 35.22
C ASP A 697 -14.23 -39.34 34.17
N ARG A 698 -15.09 -39.41 33.13
CA ARG A 698 -15.11 -40.54 32.18
C ARG A 698 -14.87 -40.16 30.73
N TRP A 699 -15.27 -38.97 30.30
CA TRP A 699 -15.06 -38.52 28.91
C TRP A 699 -13.76 -37.74 28.76
N SER A 700 -13.55 -36.70 29.55
CA SER A 700 -12.41 -35.79 29.42
C SER A 700 -11.05 -36.51 29.36
N PRO A 701 -10.73 -37.48 30.24
CA PRO A 701 -9.46 -38.23 30.15
C PRO A 701 -9.31 -38.99 28.83
N GLU A 702 -10.40 -39.59 28.33
CA GLU A 702 -10.41 -40.37 27.11
C GLU A 702 -10.34 -39.46 25.86
N LEU A 703 -11.04 -38.34 25.87
CA LEU A 703 -10.95 -37.33 24.80
C LEU A 703 -9.55 -36.74 24.71
N LEU A 704 -8.89 -36.46 25.85
CA LEU A 704 -7.50 -36.03 25.87
C LEU A 704 -6.58 -37.13 25.31
N ARG A 705 -6.80 -38.39 25.68
CA ARG A 705 -6.02 -39.52 25.15
C ARG A 705 -6.16 -39.67 23.64
N ILE A 706 -7.36 -39.48 23.10
CA ILE A 706 -7.65 -39.62 21.67
C ILE A 706 -7.11 -38.40 20.90
N PHE A 707 -7.55 -37.19 21.24
CA PHE A 707 -7.38 -36.01 20.39
C PHE A 707 -6.14 -35.17 20.70
N THR A 708 -5.40 -35.45 21.78
CA THR A 708 -4.31 -34.58 22.20
C THR A 708 -2.97 -35.30 22.35
N GLN A 709 -1.90 -34.51 22.35
CA GLN A 709 -0.56 -34.92 22.73
C GLN A 709 -0.22 -34.35 24.10
N ASN A 710 0.20 -35.19 25.02
CA ASN A 710 0.69 -34.78 26.33
C ASN A 710 2.11 -34.22 26.20
N LEU A 711 2.33 -33.02 26.73
CA LEU A 711 3.62 -32.30 26.71
C LEU A 711 4.34 -32.34 28.07
N GLY A 712 3.83 -33.11 29.05
CA GLY A 712 4.31 -33.11 30.43
C GLY A 712 3.49 -32.20 31.36
N ASN A 713 3.59 -32.44 32.67
CA ASN A 713 2.92 -31.66 33.74
C ASN A 713 1.40 -31.48 33.56
N GLY A 714 0.76 -32.43 32.88
CA GLY A 714 -0.68 -32.40 32.58
C GLY A 714 -1.09 -31.43 31.47
N HIS A 715 -0.14 -30.78 30.77
CA HIS A 715 -0.44 -29.92 29.62
C HIS A 715 -0.58 -30.75 28.35
N ASN A 716 -1.63 -30.47 27.58
CA ASN A 716 -1.95 -31.15 26.34
C ASN A 716 -2.10 -30.14 25.19
N ARG A 717 -1.79 -30.57 23.96
CA ARG A 717 -2.07 -29.82 22.72
C ARG A 717 -2.92 -30.66 21.79
N LEU A 718 -3.83 -30.04 21.06
CA LEU A 718 -4.75 -30.72 20.15
C LEU A 718 -3.99 -31.21 18.89
N LYS A 719 -4.18 -32.48 18.49
CA LYS A 719 -3.48 -33.12 17.35
C LYS A 719 -4.29 -33.00 16.07
N GLY A 720 -3.71 -32.40 15.03
CA GLY A 720 -4.31 -32.31 13.69
C GLY A 720 -4.55 -33.66 13.03
N SER A 721 -3.68 -34.66 13.29
CA SER A 721 -3.81 -36.06 12.83
C SER A 721 -5.09 -36.77 13.29
N GLU A 722 -5.77 -36.22 14.29
CA GLU A 722 -6.99 -36.76 14.88
C GLU A 722 -8.25 -35.95 14.54
N LEU A 723 -8.08 -34.85 13.81
CA LEU A 723 -9.13 -33.90 13.42
C LEU A 723 -9.32 -33.87 11.91
N SER A 724 -10.51 -33.44 11.48
CA SER A 724 -10.84 -33.18 10.09
C SER A 724 -11.74 -31.93 9.97
N LEU A 725 -12.10 -31.55 8.74
CA LEU A 725 -13.02 -30.44 8.47
C LEU A 725 -14.43 -30.95 8.13
N GLY A 726 -15.43 -30.46 8.87
CA GLY A 726 -16.84 -30.72 8.62
C GLY A 726 -17.49 -29.59 7.82
N PHE A 727 -18.02 -29.90 6.63
CA PHE A 727 -18.71 -28.91 5.78
C PHE A 727 -20.23 -28.97 5.91
N ASP A 728 -20.78 -30.15 6.23
CA ASP A 728 -22.21 -30.39 6.28
C ASP A 728 -22.81 -30.18 7.68
N GLY A 729 -24.12 -29.98 7.73
CA GLY A 729 -24.90 -29.82 8.96
C GLY A 729 -25.56 -28.46 9.07
N ASP A 730 -26.38 -28.28 10.10
CA ASP A 730 -27.07 -27.03 10.38
C ASP A 730 -26.17 -26.05 11.12
N TRP A 731 -26.44 -24.75 10.95
CA TRP A 731 -25.84 -23.68 11.74
C TRP A 731 -26.92 -23.06 12.62
N VAL A 732 -26.53 -22.63 13.82
CA VAL A 732 -27.40 -21.85 14.71
C VAL A 732 -26.71 -20.57 15.14
N ARG A 733 -27.51 -19.54 15.43
CA ARG A 733 -27.08 -18.26 15.99
C ARG A 733 -27.77 -18.02 17.33
N CYS A 734 -27.01 -17.64 18.34
CA CYS A 734 -27.58 -17.16 19.59
C CYS A 734 -27.98 -15.69 19.45
N THR A 735 -29.23 -15.30 19.72
CA THR A 735 -29.66 -13.90 19.63
C THR A 735 -29.19 -13.06 20.81
N ALA A 736 -28.81 -13.68 21.94
CA ALA A 736 -28.22 -12.99 23.10
C ALA A 736 -26.75 -12.62 22.87
N CYS A 737 -25.84 -13.60 22.73
CA CYS A 737 -24.40 -13.32 22.58
C CYS A 737 -23.91 -13.22 21.12
N LYS A 738 -24.81 -13.43 20.13
CA LYS A 738 -24.54 -13.41 18.68
C LYS A 738 -23.52 -14.44 18.21
N SER A 739 -23.24 -15.46 19.03
CA SER A 739 -22.34 -16.54 18.65
C SER A 739 -22.97 -17.47 17.62
N ILE A 740 -22.15 -18.04 16.75
CA ILE A 740 -22.53 -18.96 15.67
C ILE A 740 -21.74 -20.25 15.86
N TYR A 741 -22.42 -21.39 15.74
CA TYR A 741 -21.86 -22.72 15.96
C TYR A 741 -22.78 -23.82 15.42
N ARG A 742 -22.30 -25.07 15.42
CA ARG A 742 -23.09 -26.27 15.13
C ARG A 742 -23.91 -26.71 16.34
N PRO A 743 -25.24 -26.95 16.21
CA PRO A 743 -26.07 -27.32 17.35
C PRO A 743 -25.71 -28.70 17.92
N VAL A 744 -25.88 -28.87 19.23
CA VAL A 744 -25.90 -30.18 19.87
C VAL A 744 -27.38 -30.55 20.06
N PRO A 745 -27.93 -31.58 19.38
CA PRO A 745 -29.38 -31.78 19.25
C PRO A 745 -30.20 -31.76 20.55
N THR A 746 -29.62 -32.24 21.66
CA THR A 746 -30.29 -32.32 22.97
C THR A 746 -30.11 -31.08 23.84
N ILE A 747 -29.27 -30.12 23.43
CA ILE A 747 -28.96 -28.91 24.20
C ILE A 747 -29.69 -27.74 23.55
N THR A 748 -30.65 -27.17 24.26
CA THR A 748 -31.53 -26.10 23.76
C THR A 748 -31.05 -24.69 24.11
N HIS A 749 -29.93 -24.57 24.83
CA HIS A 749 -29.32 -23.29 25.20
C HIS A 749 -28.00 -23.04 24.46
N CYS A 750 -27.54 -21.79 24.53
CA CYS A 750 -26.32 -21.38 23.86
C CYS A 750 -25.06 -22.02 24.46
N LEU A 751 -24.21 -22.60 23.61
CA LEU A 751 -22.96 -23.24 24.03
C LEU A 751 -21.93 -22.25 24.62
N ASP A 752 -22.05 -20.96 24.32
CA ASP A 752 -21.12 -19.94 24.81
C ASP A 752 -21.63 -19.19 26.04
N CYS A 753 -22.88 -18.71 26.02
CA CYS A 753 -23.42 -17.87 27.09
C CYS A 753 -24.51 -18.52 27.95
N GLY A 754 -25.00 -19.72 27.60
CA GLY A 754 -26.04 -20.40 28.38
C GLY A 754 -27.48 -19.89 28.15
N ALA A 755 -27.70 -18.85 27.34
CA ALA A 755 -29.03 -18.32 27.08
C ALA A 755 -29.89 -19.27 26.21
N HIS A 756 -31.19 -19.38 26.49
CA HIS A 756 -32.16 -20.16 25.71
C HIS A 756 -32.65 -19.46 24.43
N ALA A 757 -31.86 -18.54 23.89
CA ALA A 757 -32.22 -17.72 22.73
C ALA A 757 -31.36 -18.12 21.53
N VAL A 758 -31.62 -19.32 20.98
CA VAL A 758 -30.87 -19.92 19.87
C VAL A 758 -31.82 -20.17 18.70
N GLU A 759 -31.45 -19.66 17.53
CA GLU A 759 -32.27 -19.75 16.31
C GLU A 759 -31.47 -20.42 15.18
N PRO A 760 -32.13 -21.16 14.25
CA PRO A 760 -31.49 -21.62 13.02
C PRO A 760 -30.90 -20.46 12.23
N LEU A 761 -29.73 -20.67 11.64
CA LEU A 761 -29.06 -19.72 10.75
C LEU A 761 -28.87 -20.39 9.40
N ASP A 762 -29.44 -19.82 8.35
CA ASP A 762 -29.04 -20.10 6.97
C ASP A 762 -27.96 -19.09 6.56
N PRO A 763 -26.68 -19.51 6.46
CA PRO A 763 -25.58 -18.59 6.16
C PRO A 763 -25.62 -17.98 4.75
N ASP A 764 -26.39 -18.55 3.83
CA ASP A 764 -26.45 -18.12 2.43
C ASP A 764 -27.62 -17.16 2.18
N HIS A 765 -28.65 -17.17 3.03
CA HIS A 765 -29.85 -16.34 2.86
C HIS A 765 -30.12 -15.35 4.02
N ASP A 766 -29.48 -15.48 5.20
CA ASP A 766 -29.65 -14.50 6.30
C ASP A 766 -29.01 -13.16 5.94
N ALA A 767 -29.83 -12.13 5.78
CA ALA A 767 -29.40 -10.80 5.32
C ALA A 767 -28.37 -10.14 6.25
N VAL A 768 -28.50 -10.31 7.57
CA VAL A 768 -27.59 -9.72 8.56
C VAL A 768 -26.22 -10.40 8.53
N PHE A 769 -26.21 -11.72 8.42
CA PHE A 769 -25.00 -12.52 8.32
C PHE A 769 -24.30 -12.29 6.99
N GLY A 770 -25.06 -12.26 5.89
CA GLY A 770 -24.57 -11.90 4.55
C GLY A 770 -23.91 -10.52 4.53
N ALA A 771 -24.53 -9.50 5.12
CA ALA A 771 -23.95 -8.16 5.22
C ALA A 771 -22.62 -8.14 6.01
N ARG A 772 -22.49 -8.97 7.05
CA ARG A 772 -21.27 -9.01 7.90
C ARG A 772 -20.16 -9.89 7.36
N LYS A 773 -20.49 -11.04 6.76
CA LYS A 773 -19.56 -12.13 6.43
C LYS A 773 -19.54 -12.49 4.95
N GLY A 774 -20.51 -12.02 4.17
CA GLY A 774 -20.69 -12.36 2.76
C GLY A 774 -19.47 -12.02 1.89
N PHE A 775 -18.78 -10.92 2.18
CA PHE A 775 -17.56 -10.54 1.44
C PHE A 775 -16.50 -11.65 1.43
N TYR A 776 -16.23 -12.29 2.58
CA TYR A 776 -15.24 -13.36 2.69
C TYR A 776 -15.80 -14.76 2.36
N ARG A 777 -17.13 -14.94 2.41
CA ARG A 777 -17.79 -16.20 2.02
C ARG A 777 -17.93 -16.34 0.51
N LYS A 778 -18.28 -15.26 -0.18
CA LYS A 778 -18.63 -15.27 -1.61
C LYS A 778 -17.56 -15.93 -2.49
N PRO A 779 -16.25 -15.62 -2.36
CA PRO A 779 -15.22 -16.28 -3.17
C PRO A 779 -15.16 -17.80 -2.96
N VAL A 780 -15.50 -18.29 -1.76
CA VAL A 780 -15.56 -19.72 -1.45
C VAL A 780 -16.72 -20.40 -2.15
N ILE A 781 -17.89 -19.76 -2.12
CA ILE A 781 -19.08 -20.29 -2.80
C ILE A 781 -18.87 -20.29 -4.32
N GLU A 782 -18.30 -19.21 -4.88
CA GLU A 782 -18.01 -19.11 -6.32
C GLU A 782 -16.94 -20.13 -6.78
N ALA A 783 -15.93 -20.43 -5.96
CA ALA A 783 -14.94 -21.46 -6.27
C ALA A 783 -15.51 -22.89 -6.21
N LEU A 784 -16.64 -23.10 -5.53
CA LEU A 784 -17.35 -24.38 -5.47
C LEU A 784 -18.44 -24.52 -6.54
N ALA A 785 -18.72 -23.45 -7.31
CA ALA A 785 -19.72 -23.48 -8.37
C ALA A 785 -19.27 -24.34 -9.58
N ALA A 786 -20.19 -24.61 -10.50
CA ALA A 786 -19.90 -25.33 -11.75
C ALA A 786 -20.27 -24.46 -12.96
N PRO A 787 -19.28 -23.96 -13.75
CA PRO A 787 -17.84 -24.08 -13.55
C PRO A 787 -17.33 -23.26 -12.33
N PRO A 788 -16.20 -23.66 -11.71
CA PRO A 788 -15.66 -22.95 -10.56
C PRO A 788 -15.06 -21.60 -10.99
N ARG A 789 -15.34 -20.54 -10.23
CA ARG A 789 -14.66 -19.25 -10.42
C ARG A 789 -13.27 -19.33 -9.82
N GLN A 790 -12.25 -19.06 -10.63
CA GLN A 790 -10.85 -19.10 -10.19
C GLN A 790 -10.56 -17.98 -9.15
N PRO A 791 -10.06 -18.31 -7.95
CA PRO A 791 -9.55 -17.32 -7.02
C PRO A 791 -8.33 -16.61 -7.62
N MET A 792 -8.16 -15.32 -7.33
CA MET A 792 -7.02 -14.56 -7.82
C MET A 792 -6.02 -14.33 -6.68
N ALA A 793 -4.81 -14.84 -6.83
CA ALA A 793 -3.66 -14.52 -5.98
C ALA A 793 -2.81 -13.46 -6.68
N LEU A 794 -2.51 -12.37 -5.97
CA LEU A 794 -1.83 -11.20 -6.50
C LEU A 794 -0.44 -11.04 -5.90
N ILE A 795 0.45 -10.51 -6.72
CA ILE A 795 1.86 -10.42 -6.40
C ILE A 795 2.28 -8.97 -6.51
N ALA A 796 2.73 -8.45 -5.38
CA ALA A 796 3.03 -7.03 -5.23
C ALA A 796 4.50 -6.86 -4.87
N ALA A 797 5.17 -5.93 -5.54
CA ALA A 797 6.56 -5.60 -5.26
C ALA A 797 6.74 -4.10 -5.05
N GLU A 798 7.79 -3.76 -4.31
CA GLU A 798 8.22 -2.38 -4.09
C GLU A 798 9.02 -1.87 -5.30
N HIS A 799 8.78 -0.62 -5.70
CA HIS A 799 9.61 0.13 -6.63
C HIS A 799 9.89 1.52 -6.06
N THR A 800 10.90 1.61 -5.19
CA THR A 800 11.37 2.87 -4.63
C THR A 800 12.88 2.99 -4.78
N ALA A 801 13.39 4.22 -4.72
CA ALA A 801 14.83 4.49 -4.77
C ALA A 801 15.65 3.79 -3.67
N GLN A 802 15.00 3.27 -2.62
CA GLN A 802 15.64 2.48 -1.56
C GLN A 802 16.24 1.17 -2.07
N LEU A 803 15.78 0.68 -3.22
CA LEU A 803 16.20 -0.57 -3.84
C LEU A 803 17.22 -0.37 -4.98
N ASN A 804 17.61 0.87 -5.26
CA ASN A 804 18.45 1.21 -6.41
C ASN A 804 19.96 1.00 -6.16
N ALA A 805 20.40 0.80 -4.92
CA ALA A 805 21.81 0.57 -4.61
C ALA A 805 22.20 -0.86 -5.06
N PRO A 806 22.95 -1.03 -6.17
CA PRO A 806 23.40 -2.34 -6.60
C PRO A 806 24.54 -2.79 -5.68
N GLN A 807 24.64 -4.07 -5.36
CA GLN A 807 25.91 -4.60 -4.85
C GLN A 807 26.92 -4.59 -6.01
N ASN A 808 28.22 -4.46 -5.73
CA ASN A 808 29.27 -4.45 -6.77
C ASN A 808 29.28 -5.71 -7.66
N GLU A 809 28.55 -6.77 -7.28
CA GLU A 809 28.43 -8.05 -7.99
C GLU A 809 27.12 -8.21 -8.78
N ASP A 810 26.12 -7.34 -8.55
CA ASP A 810 24.79 -7.45 -9.17
C ASP A 810 24.71 -6.69 -10.51
N VAL A 811 24.14 -7.34 -11.53
CA VAL A 811 23.97 -6.75 -12.88
C VAL A 811 22.84 -5.71 -12.91
N PHE A 812 21.78 -5.93 -12.14
CA PHE A 812 20.62 -5.05 -12.02
C PHE A 812 20.36 -4.73 -10.55
N SER A 813 19.87 -3.52 -10.28
CA SER A 813 19.33 -3.17 -8.97
C SER A 813 18.03 -3.93 -8.71
N LYS A 814 17.64 -4.08 -7.43
CA LYS A 814 16.41 -4.81 -7.09
C LYS A 814 15.14 -4.13 -7.63
N ALA A 815 15.17 -2.81 -7.79
CA ALA A 815 14.08 -2.06 -8.42
C ALA A 815 13.92 -2.43 -9.91
N GLU A 816 15.02 -2.49 -10.66
CA GLU A 816 15.03 -2.85 -12.08
C GLU A 816 14.57 -4.29 -12.31
N GLU A 817 14.99 -5.23 -11.46
CA GLU A 817 14.47 -6.60 -11.50
C GLU A 817 12.95 -6.64 -11.34
N ASN A 818 12.42 -5.92 -10.35
CA ASN A 818 10.97 -5.85 -10.12
C ASN A 818 10.24 -5.20 -11.31
N GLU A 819 10.88 -4.27 -11.99
CA GLU A 819 10.34 -3.63 -13.19
C GLU A 819 10.25 -4.62 -14.37
N LEU A 820 11.33 -5.33 -14.68
CA LEU A 820 11.36 -6.33 -15.75
C LEU A 820 10.29 -7.41 -15.53
N LEU A 821 10.17 -7.90 -14.28
CA LEU A 821 9.14 -8.86 -13.91
C LEU A 821 7.71 -8.27 -13.99
N PHE A 822 7.53 -6.97 -13.76
CA PHE A 822 6.24 -6.31 -13.94
C PHE A 822 5.85 -6.19 -15.43
N GLN A 823 6.84 -6.04 -16.31
CA GLN A 823 6.67 -6.07 -17.78
C GLN A 823 6.50 -7.48 -18.36
N ASP A 824 6.36 -8.50 -17.51
CA ASP A 824 6.31 -9.91 -17.89
C ASP A 824 7.58 -10.41 -18.63
N ILE A 825 8.74 -9.82 -18.35
CA ILE A 825 10.04 -10.26 -18.87
C ILE A 825 10.65 -11.29 -17.90
N ALA A 826 10.84 -12.52 -18.38
CA ALA A 826 11.45 -13.58 -17.60
C ALA A 826 12.97 -13.38 -17.46
N LEU A 827 13.47 -13.47 -16.22
CA LEU A 827 14.89 -13.46 -15.89
C LEU A 827 15.43 -14.91 -15.86
N LEU A 828 16.76 -15.07 -15.82
CA LEU A 828 17.43 -16.38 -15.86
C LEU A 828 17.10 -17.31 -14.67
N ASP A 829 16.55 -16.76 -13.58
CA ASP A 829 16.09 -17.55 -12.44
C ASP A 829 14.63 -18.02 -12.66
N ASP A 830 14.45 -19.31 -12.93
CA ASP A 830 13.15 -19.97 -13.11
C ASP A 830 12.21 -19.86 -11.89
N ARG A 831 12.74 -19.45 -10.71
CA ARG A 831 11.94 -19.17 -9.51
C ARG A 831 11.25 -17.80 -9.59
N LEU A 832 11.76 -16.88 -10.40
CA LEU A 832 11.21 -15.55 -10.62
C LEU A 832 10.11 -15.55 -11.67
N THR A 833 9.33 -14.49 -11.64
CA THR A 833 7.93 -14.55 -12.05
C THR A 833 7.34 -13.17 -12.20
N ALA A 834 6.32 -13.07 -13.05
CA ALA A 834 5.57 -11.85 -13.23
C ALA A 834 5.08 -11.25 -11.91
N ILE A 835 5.23 -9.92 -11.78
CA ILE A 835 4.67 -9.09 -10.69
C ILE A 835 3.39 -8.44 -11.20
N ASP A 836 2.31 -8.45 -10.43
CA ASP A 836 1.00 -7.95 -10.85
C ASP A 836 0.74 -6.51 -10.40
N ILE A 837 1.32 -6.15 -9.25
CA ILE A 837 1.18 -4.83 -8.64
C ILE A 837 2.57 -4.27 -8.34
N LEU A 838 2.86 -3.09 -8.86
CA LEU A 838 4.09 -2.37 -8.51
C LEU A 838 3.74 -1.20 -7.58
N SER A 839 4.25 -1.22 -6.36
CA SER A 839 4.04 -0.17 -5.35
C SER A 839 5.17 0.84 -5.43
N SER A 840 4.88 2.03 -5.95
CA SER A 840 5.88 3.06 -6.23
C SER A 840 5.59 4.40 -5.56
N THR A 841 6.63 5.23 -5.49
CA THR A 841 6.52 6.65 -5.15
C THR A 841 6.09 7.49 -6.34
N THR A 842 5.76 8.76 -6.08
CA THR A 842 5.30 9.74 -7.07
C THR A 842 6.33 9.98 -8.19
N THR A 843 7.61 9.91 -7.83
CA THR A 843 8.75 9.95 -8.71
C THR A 843 9.17 8.51 -9.02
N MET A 844 8.55 7.89 -10.03
CA MET A 844 9.28 6.80 -10.69
C MET A 844 10.49 7.45 -11.33
N GLU A 845 11.66 7.14 -10.78
CA GLU A 845 12.94 7.67 -11.24
C GLU A 845 13.21 7.09 -12.62
N VAL A 846 13.35 7.98 -13.61
CA VAL A 846 13.53 7.71 -15.05
C VAL A 846 12.25 7.30 -15.78
N GLY A 847 12.00 7.95 -16.92
CA GLY A 847 10.82 7.79 -17.77
C GLY A 847 10.77 6.46 -18.52
N ILE A 848 10.75 5.35 -17.79
CA ILE A 848 10.76 4.00 -18.37
C ILE A 848 9.33 3.63 -18.82
N ASP A 849 9.24 2.97 -19.97
CA ASP A 849 7.99 2.60 -20.62
C ASP A 849 7.49 1.24 -20.11
N LEU A 850 6.63 1.27 -19.09
CA LEU A 850 5.97 0.08 -18.52
C LEU A 850 4.90 -0.55 -19.45
N GLY A 851 4.85 -0.17 -20.73
CA GLY A 851 3.91 -0.69 -21.70
C GLY A 851 2.48 -0.14 -21.56
N ALA A 852 1.51 -0.89 -22.08
CA ALA A 852 0.09 -0.50 -22.11
C ALA A 852 -0.61 -0.80 -20.77
N LEU A 853 -0.27 -0.03 -19.73
CA LEU A 853 -0.88 -0.17 -18.41
C LEU A 853 -2.38 0.22 -18.46
N SER A 854 -3.25 -0.67 -17.98
CA SER A 854 -4.71 -0.46 -17.98
C SER A 854 -5.26 0.02 -16.63
N GLY A 855 -4.47 -0.01 -15.55
CA GLY A 855 -4.91 0.37 -14.22
C GLY A 855 -3.85 1.11 -13.40
N VAL A 856 -4.21 2.26 -12.85
CA VAL A 856 -3.45 2.96 -11.80
C VAL A 856 -4.29 2.97 -10.52
N ALA A 857 -3.63 2.76 -9.39
CA ALA A 857 -4.23 2.91 -8.07
C ALA A 857 -3.45 3.94 -7.23
N LEU A 858 -4.14 4.82 -6.53
CA LEU A 858 -3.56 5.85 -5.68
C LEU A 858 -3.99 5.54 -4.24
N ARG A 859 -3.02 5.25 -3.37
CA ARG A 859 -3.28 4.88 -1.98
C ARG A 859 -3.81 6.04 -1.14
N ASN A 860 -3.53 7.27 -1.56
CA ASN A 860 -4.04 8.52 -0.98
C ASN A 860 -4.33 9.51 -2.11
N MET A 861 -5.04 10.59 -1.79
CA MET A 861 -5.28 11.65 -2.75
C MET A 861 -4.00 12.49 -2.99
N PRO A 862 -3.56 12.69 -4.25
CA PRO A 862 -2.38 13.50 -4.53
C PRO A 862 -2.53 14.94 -4.02
N PRO A 863 -1.44 15.65 -3.68
CA PRO A 863 -1.51 17.01 -3.12
C PRO A 863 -2.17 18.06 -4.04
N GLY A 864 -2.27 17.79 -5.33
CA GLY A 864 -2.91 18.69 -6.29
C GLY A 864 -3.03 18.07 -7.68
N ARG A 865 -3.77 18.76 -8.56
CA ARG A 865 -4.15 18.27 -9.89
C ARG A 865 -2.97 17.81 -10.76
N ALA A 866 -1.89 18.58 -10.82
CA ALA A 866 -0.72 18.23 -11.65
C ALA A 866 -0.14 16.85 -11.24
N ASN A 867 -0.02 16.60 -9.94
CA ASN A 867 0.44 15.32 -9.40
C ASN A 867 -0.53 14.19 -9.75
N TYR A 868 -1.83 14.46 -9.66
CA TYR A 868 -2.85 13.49 -10.02
C TYR A 868 -2.80 13.13 -11.50
N GLN A 869 -2.72 14.13 -12.38
CA GLN A 869 -2.67 13.94 -13.83
C GLN A 869 -1.43 13.17 -14.27
N GLN A 870 -0.26 13.43 -13.67
CA GLN A 870 0.95 12.67 -13.93
C GLN A 870 0.80 11.18 -13.57
N ARG A 871 0.21 10.87 -12.41
CA ARG A 871 0.01 9.47 -11.96
C ARG A 871 -1.07 8.78 -12.77
N ALA A 872 -2.23 9.42 -12.93
CA ALA A 872 -3.35 8.91 -13.72
C ALA A 872 -2.99 8.73 -15.20
N GLY A 873 -2.13 9.60 -15.75
CA GLY A 873 -1.63 9.54 -17.12
C GLY A 873 -0.66 8.40 -17.41
N ARG A 874 -0.26 7.62 -16.38
CA ARG A 874 0.51 6.38 -16.56
C ARG A 874 -0.36 5.25 -17.12
N ALA A 875 -1.67 5.26 -16.87
CA ALA A 875 -2.61 4.32 -17.48
C ALA A 875 -3.19 4.84 -18.80
N GLY A 876 -3.56 3.91 -19.68
CA GLY A 876 -4.23 4.21 -20.96
C GLY A 876 -3.29 4.76 -22.02
N ARG A 877 -1.97 4.52 -21.89
CA ARG A 877 -0.99 4.85 -22.92
C ARG A 877 -1.20 3.93 -24.13
N ARG A 878 -0.96 4.44 -25.34
CA ARG A 878 -1.08 3.72 -26.63
C ARG A 878 -2.49 3.28 -27.04
N GLY A 879 -3.54 3.81 -26.41
CA GLY A 879 -4.92 3.68 -26.90
C GLY A 879 -5.53 2.28 -26.86
N ASN A 880 -4.93 1.33 -26.14
CA ASN A 880 -5.27 -0.10 -26.24
C ASN A 880 -6.49 -0.56 -25.40
N ALA A 881 -7.02 0.23 -24.47
CA ALA A 881 -8.19 -0.13 -23.65
C ALA A 881 -8.77 1.05 -22.84
N VAL A 882 -9.92 0.84 -22.20
CA VAL A 882 -10.38 1.65 -21.06
C VAL A 882 -9.36 1.56 -19.93
N ALA A 883 -8.80 2.69 -19.55
CA ALA A 883 -7.93 2.78 -18.39
C ALA A 883 -8.73 3.12 -17.14
N THR A 884 -8.38 2.50 -16.03
CA THR A 884 -9.03 2.76 -14.73
C THR A 884 -8.06 3.44 -13.79
N VAL A 885 -8.53 4.49 -13.12
CA VAL A 885 -7.79 5.19 -12.07
C VAL A 885 -8.59 5.05 -10.79
N VAL A 886 -8.05 4.35 -9.80
CA VAL A 886 -8.68 4.16 -8.49
C VAL A 886 -7.95 5.04 -7.49
N ALA A 887 -8.62 6.04 -6.93
CA ALA A 887 -8.11 6.82 -5.81
C ALA A 887 -8.80 6.39 -4.52
N PHE A 888 -8.02 6.09 -3.48
CA PHE A 888 -8.55 5.77 -2.16
C PHE A 888 -8.14 6.84 -1.16
N GLY A 889 -9.11 7.67 -0.76
CA GLY A 889 -8.90 8.73 0.20
C GLY A 889 -8.90 8.23 1.64
N SER A 890 -8.01 8.78 2.46
CA SER A 890 -8.04 8.65 3.91
C SER A 890 -9.16 9.52 4.53
N ALA A 891 -9.23 9.56 5.86
CA ALA A 891 -10.14 10.44 6.59
C ALA A 891 -9.60 11.89 6.75
N ASP A 892 -8.52 12.24 6.05
CA ASP A 892 -7.91 13.56 6.15
C ASP A 892 -8.73 14.63 5.40
N SER A 893 -8.65 15.89 5.83
CA SER A 893 -9.45 16.99 5.27
C SER A 893 -9.18 17.25 3.78
N HIS A 894 -7.94 17.05 3.34
CA HIS A 894 -7.54 17.16 1.94
C HIS A 894 -8.23 16.09 1.08
N ASP A 895 -8.14 14.83 1.49
CA ASP A 895 -8.76 13.70 0.81
C ASP A 895 -10.30 13.83 0.79
N GLU A 896 -10.88 14.30 1.90
CA GLU A 896 -12.33 14.57 2.01
C GLU A 896 -12.83 15.62 1.02
N HIS A 897 -12.08 16.72 0.90
CA HIS A 897 -12.42 17.81 -0.02
C HIS A 897 -12.51 17.30 -1.46
N TYR A 898 -11.47 16.58 -1.91
CA TYR A 898 -11.42 16.06 -3.28
C TYR A 898 -12.26 14.81 -3.51
N PHE A 899 -12.65 14.07 -2.47
CA PHE A 899 -13.67 13.03 -2.57
C PHE A 899 -15.06 13.64 -2.79
N SER A 900 -15.39 14.71 -2.06
CA SER A 900 -16.69 15.38 -2.15
C SER A 900 -16.83 16.24 -3.43
N ALA A 901 -15.72 16.78 -3.93
CA ALA A 901 -15.65 17.60 -5.12
C ALA A 901 -14.52 17.11 -6.06
N PRO A 902 -14.66 15.93 -6.69
CA PRO A 902 -13.62 15.33 -7.52
C PRO A 902 -13.25 16.17 -8.75
N ASP A 903 -14.16 17.05 -9.20
CA ASP A 903 -13.94 18.00 -10.28
C ASP A 903 -12.68 18.84 -10.08
N GLY A 904 -12.42 19.29 -8.85
CA GLY A 904 -11.24 20.09 -8.53
C GLY A 904 -9.93 19.36 -8.81
N MET A 905 -9.90 18.03 -8.62
CA MET A 905 -8.71 17.22 -8.90
C MET A 905 -8.59 16.84 -10.38
N ILE A 906 -9.71 16.48 -11.02
CA ILE A 906 -9.69 15.94 -12.39
C ILE A 906 -9.61 17.08 -13.42
N ARG A 907 -10.54 18.04 -13.32
CA ARG A 907 -10.75 19.12 -14.29
C ARG A 907 -10.56 20.54 -13.74
N GLY A 908 -10.06 20.67 -12.50
CA GLY A 908 -9.73 21.97 -11.91
C GLY A 908 -8.60 22.69 -12.64
N ASP A 909 -8.34 23.94 -12.30
CA ASP A 909 -7.24 24.70 -12.92
C ASP A 909 -5.87 24.15 -12.50
N VAL A 910 -4.92 24.12 -13.44
CA VAL A 910 -3.50 23.97 -13.11
C VAL A 910 -2.95 25.34 -12.73
N VAL A 911 -2.12 25.38 -11.69
CA VAL A 911 -1.38 26.58 -11.30
C VAL A 911 -0.11 26.65 -12.13
N ASP A 912 0.06 27.72 -12.90
CA ASP A 912 1.27 27.95 -13.70
C ASP A 912 2.50 28.07 -12.77
N PRO A 913 3.60 27.37 -13.08
CA PRO A 913 4.83 27.44 -12.29
C PRO A 913 5.49 28.81 -12.40
N THR A 914 5.98 29.35 -11.29
CA THR A 914 6.72 30.62 -11.24
C THR A 914 8.13 30.41 -10.72
N LEU A 915 9.08 31.26 -11.14
CA LEU A 915 10.49 31.21 -10.72
C LEU A 915 10.83 32.45 -9.88
N THR A 916 11.67 32.28 -8.85
CA THR A 916 12.15 33.39 -7.99
C THR A 916 13.56 33.83 -8.41
N LEU A 917 13.71 34.28 -9.67
CA LEU A 917 15.00 34.73 -10.23
C LEU A 917 15.43 36.13 -9.74
N ASP A 918 14.52 36.83 -9.07
CA ASP A 918 14.73 38.10 -8.37
C ASP A 918 15.43 37.92 -6.99
N ASN A 919 15.66 36.67 -6.56
CA ASN A 919 16.29 36.39 -5.28
C ASN A 919 17.82 36.59 -5.34
N ARG A 920 18.29 37.68 -4.71
CA ARG A 920 19.71 38.05 -4.60
C ARG A 920 20.60 36.94 -4.02
N ASP A 921 20.13 36.22 -3.01
CA ASP A 921 20.94 35.21 -2.30
C ASP A 921 21.20 33.98 -3.18
N ILE A 922 20.20 33.56 -3.96
CA ILE A 922 20.35 32.46 -4.93
C ILE A 922 21.41 32.83 -5.97
N VAL A 923 21.33 34.05 -6.52
CA VAL A 923 22.28 34.51 -7.55
C VAL A 923 23.70 34.64 -6.98
N SER A 924 23.86 35.18 -5.77
CA SER A 924 25.16 35.24 -5.08
C SER A 924 25.81 33.85 -4.95
N ARG A 925 25.06 32.82 -4.54
CA ARG A 925 25.59 31.44 -4.45
C ARG A 925 26.08 30.91 -5.80
N HIS A 926 25.34 31.16 -6.88
CA HIS A 926 25.76 30.76 -8.22
C HIS A 926 26.97 31.54 -8.74
N ILE A 927 27.10 32.82 -8.37
CA ILE A 927 28.32 33.61 -8.65
C ILE A 927 29.52 32.98 -7.93
N ARG A 928 29.41 32.66 -6.64
CA ARG A 928 30.49 32.01 -5.88
C ARG A 928 30.91 30.67 -6.51
N ALA A 929 29.93 29.85 -6.87
CA ALA A 929 30.19 28.58 -7.56
C ALA A 929 30.89 28.78 -8.90
N PHE A 930 30.45 29.78 -9.69
CA PHE A 930 31.11 30.16 -10.95
C PHE A 930 32.56 30.61 -10.75
N LEU A 931 32.84 31.44 -9.74
CA LEU A 931 34.19 31.95 -9.46
C LEU A 931 35.14 30.80 -9.07
N LEU A 932 34.71 29.93 -8.16
CA LEU A 932 35.47 28.74 -7.75
C LEU A 932 35.70 27.78 -8.93
N GLN A 933 34.67 27.55 -9.74
CA GLN A 933 34.77 26.71 -10.93
C GLN A 933 35.89 27.19 -11.88
N ASN A 934 35.94 28.50 -12.17
CA ASN A 934 36.94 29.06 -13.08
C ASN A 934 38.34 29.08 -12.48
N TYR A 935 38.46 29.32 -11.16
CA TYR A 935 39.73 29.22 -10.46
C TYR A 935 40.32 27.81 -10.54
N HIS A 936 39.50 26.79 -10.29
CA HIS A 936 39.94 25.40 -10.39
C HIS A 936 40.39 25.06 -11.81
N GLN A 937 39.71 25.59 -12.83
CA GLN A 937 40.11 25.39 -14.24
C GLN A 937 41.47 26.01 -14.53
N ALA A 938 41.75 27.20 -13.99
CA ALA A 938 43.02 27.89 -14.21
C ALA A 938 44.21 27.20 -13.49
N ARG A 939 44.00 26.68 -12.27
CA ARG A 939 45.08 26.14 -11.43
C ARG A 939 45.31 24.63 -11.55
N LEU A 940 44.35 23.87 -12.05
CA LEU A 940 44.47 22.41 -12.24
C LEU A 940 44.32 22.00 -13.72
N PRO A 941 45.19 22.42 -14.65
CA PRO A 941 44.99 22.18 -16.08
C PRO A 941 45.15 20.71 -16.53
N VAL A 942 45.84 19.87 -15.74
CA VAL A 942 46.05 18.44 -16.03
C VAL A 942 45.52 17.62 -14.85
N VAL A 943 44.70 16.62 -15.14
CA VAL A 943 44.13 15.70 -14.15
C VAL A 943 44.85 14.36 -14.28
N ASP A 944 45.39 13.83 -13.18
CA ASP A 944 45.99 12.49 -13.16
C ASP A 944 44.87 11.43 -13.21
N PRO A 945 44.81 10.58 -14.26
CA PRO A 945 43.81 9.51 -14.36
C PRO A 945 43.91 8.46 -13.23
N ASN A 946 45.04 8.39 -12.51
CA ASN A 946 45.31 7.38 -11.49
C ASN A 946 44.97 7.84 -10.05
N GLN A 947 44.51 9.08 -9.84
CA GLN A 947 44.16 9.58 -8.50
C GLN A 947 42.85 8.94 -7.99
N ARG A 948 42.77 8.60 -6.69
CA ARG A 948 41.58 7.93 -6.09
C ARG A 948 40.29 8.75 -6.33
N HIS A 949 39.30 8.10 -6.94
CA HIS A 949 38.04 8.64 -7.45
C HIS A 949 36.96 8.94 -6.38
N ASP A 950 37.34 9.51 -5.23
CA ASP A 950 36.35 9.97 -4.27
C ASP A 950 35.75 11.30 -4.75
N LEU A 951 34.43 11.40 -4.79
CA LEU A 951 33.64 12.51 -5.37
C LEU A 951 34.06 13.89 -4.80
N PHE A 952 34.70 13.89 -3.62
CA PHE A 952 34.97 15.06 -2.79
C PHE A 952 36.46 15.33 -2.51
N SER A 953 37.37 14.42 -2.85
CA SER A 953 38.82 14.60 -2.58
C SER A 953 39.50 15.60 -3.52
N VAL A 954 38.83 15.98 -4.61
CA VAL A 954 39.44 16.69 -5.74
C VAL A 954 39.79 18.16 -5.45
N LEU A 955 39.19 18.75 -4.41
CA LEU A 955 39.46 20.14 -3.99
C LEU A 955 40.35 20.26 -2.74
N GLY A 956 40.84 19.12 -2.22
CA GLY A 956 41.66 19.07 -1.01
C GLY A 956 40.88 19.28 0.29
N ASN A 957 41.61 19.28 1.40
CA ASN A 957 41.07 19.47 2.75
C ASN A 957 40.98 20.96 3.13
N VAL A 958 40.12 21.26 4.10
CA VAL A 958 39.95 22.63 4.62
C VAL A 958 41.26 23.16 5.23
N SER A 959 42.01 22.28 5.91
CA SER A 959 43.31 22.60 6.50
C SER A 959 44.32 23.05 5.44
N ASP A 960 44.43 22.32 4.33
CA ASP A 960 45.39 22.62 3.25
C ASP A 960 45.05 23.92 2.51
N PHE A 961 43.76 24.13 2.22
CA PHE A 961 43.29 25.32 1.56
C PHE A 961 43.50 26.58 2.41
N ARG A 962 43.34 26.44 3.74
CA ARG A 962 43.51 27.52 4.72
C ARG A 962 44.98 27.83 4.99
N ASN A 963 45.80 26.80 5.21
CA ASN A 963 47.19 26.94 5.63
C ASN A 963 48.14 27.26 4.47
N GLY A 964 47.68 27.09 3.22
CA GLY A 964 48.47 27.40 2.02
C GLY A 964 49.40 26.28 1.56
N SER A 965 49.25 25.07 2.10
CA SER A 965 50.02 23.88 1.71
C SER A 965 49.51 23.24 0.41
N GLY A 966 48.25 23.45 0.05
CA GLY A 966 47.63 22.91 -1.17
C GLY A 966 47.90 23.73 -2.44
N ILE A 967 47.84 23.04 -3.60
CA ILE A 967 47.87 23.66 -4.95
C ILE A 967 46.75 24.70 -5.09
N LEU A 968 45.57 24.37 -4.56
CA LEU A 968 44.47 25.31 -4.36
C LEU A 968 44.57 25.86 -2.94
N ASN A 969 44.67 27.18 -2.78
CA ASN A 969 44.68 27.79 -1.45
C ASN A 969 44.04 29.18 -1.43
N ARG A 970 43.68 29.63 -0.24
CA ARG A 970 42.94 30.87 -0.01
C ARG A 970 43.66 32.13 -0.49
N ASN A 971 44.99 32.18 -0.38
CA ASN A 971 45.79 33.35 -0.77
C ASN A 971 45.89 33.44 -2.31
N ASP A 972 46.21 32.33 -2.96
CA ASP A 972 46.27 32.23 -4.42
C ASP A 972 44.88 32.48 -5.04
N PHE A 973 43.81 32.00 -4.41
CA PHE A 973 42.44 32.27 -4.87
C PHE A 973 42.10 33.76 -4.86
N ALA A 974 42.42 34.49 -3.78
CA ALA A 974 42.21 35.93 -3.71
C ALA A 974 43.03 36.68 -4.77
N GLN A 975 44.30 36.31 -4.95
CA GLN A 975 45.16 36.90 -5.96
C GLN A 975 44.59 36.67 -7.36
N TRP A 976 44.25 35.43 -7.71
CA TRP A 976 43.69 35.08 -9.01
C TRP A 976 42.37 35.81 -9.30
N LEU A 977 41.49 35.97 -8.31
CA LEU A 977 40.26 36.73 -8.46
C LEU A 977 40.54 38.19 -8.82
N SER A 978 41.49 38.83 -8.13
CA SER A 978 41.88 40.23 -8.43
C SER A 978 42.49 40.39 -9.82
N GLU A 979 43.30 39.43 -10.26
CA GLU A 979 43.97 39.46 -11.57
C GLU A 979 42.98 39.29 -12.73
N ASN A 980 41.89 38.55 -12.50
CA ASN A 980 40.90 38.18 -13.51
C ASN A 980 39.56 38.92 -13.36
N GLU A 981 39.47 39.91 -12.47
CA GLU A 981 38.22 40.57 -12.08
C GLU A 981 37.42 41.07 -13.29
N ALA A 982 38.05 41.82 -14.20
CA ALA A 982 37.38 42.41 -15.35
C ALA A 982 36.74 41.35 -16.28
N ALA A 983 37.46 40.26 -16.54
CA ALA A 983 37.00 39.17 -17.40
C ALA A 983 35.88 38.35 -16.73
N LEU A 984 36.00 38.10 -15.43
CA LEU A 984 34.98 37.39 -14.64
C LEU A 984 33.70 38.22 -14.54
N ARG A 985 33.82 39.53 -14.30
CA ARG A 985 32.69 40.46 -14.21
C ARG A 985 31.88 40.48 -15.50
N GLN A 986 32.55 40.57 -16.64
CA GLN A 986 31.89 40.55 -17.95
C GLN A 986 31.12 39.25 -18.19
N ARG A 987 31.70 38.10 -17.81
CA ARG A 987 31.05 36.79 -17.96
C ARG A 987 29.84 36.64 -17.05
N VAL A 988 29.98 37.01 -15.77
CA VAL A 988 28.86 37.00 -14.81
C VAL A 988 27.72 37.87 -15.31
N GLU A 989 28.00 39.10 -15.74
CA GLU A 989 27.00 40.01 -16.29
C GLU A 989 26.23 39.41 -17.48
N GLY A 990 26.91 38.64 -18.33
CA GLY A 990 26.33 37.99 -19.52
C GLY A 990 25.32 36.88 -19.22
N TRP A 991 25.30 36.34 -18.00
CA TRP A 991 24.35 35.31 -17.61
C TRP A 991 23.46 35.68 -16.41
N MET A 992 23.65 36.82 -15.76
CA MET A 992 22.76 37.28 -14.69
C MET A 992 21.30 37.41 -15.16
N PRO A 993 20.31 37.00 -14.33
CA PRO A 993 18.90 37.10 -14.68
C PRO A 993 18.46 38.56 -14.82
N SER A 994 17.54 38.80 -15.76
CA SER A 994 16.96 40.13 -16.03
C SER A 994 15.95 40.56 -14.97
N GLU A 995 15.43 39.61 -14.20
CA GLU A 995 14.43 39.80 -13.15
C GLU A 995 14.98 40.50 -11.90
N LEU A 996 16.31 40.49 -11.70
CA LEU A 996 16.95 41.23 -10.63
C LEU A 996 16.83 42.74 -10.85
N SER A 997 16.67 43.49 -9.75
CA SER A 997 16.70 44.95 -9.79
C SER A 997 18.05 45.47 -10.31
N ALA A 998 18.06 46.63 -10.97
CA ALA A 998 19.29 47.23 -11.47
C ALA A 998 20.32 47.49 -10.34
N ASP A 999 19.82 47.85 -9.15
CA ASP A 999 20.64 48.07 -7.96
C ASP A 999 21.24 46.75 -7.42
N ASP A 1000 20.46 45.67 -7.37
CA ASP A 1000 20.96 44.36 -6.96
C ASP A 1000 21.98 43.81 -7.96
N ARG A 1001 21.75 43.98 -9.27
CA ARG A 1001 22.70 43.55 -10.30
C ARG A 1001 24.02 44.28 -10.16
N LYS A 1002 23.97 45.61 -9.99
CA LYS A 1002 25.15 46.43 -9.78
C LYS A 1002 25.88 46.04 -8.49
N SER A 1003 25.15 45.92 -7.38
CA SER A 1003 25.69 45.54 -6.08
C SER A 1003 26.38 44.17 -6.14
N LEU A 1004 25.72 43.15 -6.69
CA LEU A 1004 26.28 41.79 -6.81
C LEU A 1004 27.57 41.78 -7.64
N LEU A 1005 27.64 42.53 -8.74
CA LEU A 1005 28.85 42.64 -9.56
C LEU A 1005 29.98 43.39 -8.86
N GLU A 1006 29.67 44.43 -8.09
CA GLU A 1006 30.66 45.21 -7.33
C GLU A 1006 31.19 44.43 -6.12
N THR A 1007 30.36 43.61 -5.47
CA THR A 1007 30.75 42.86 -4.26
C THR A 1007 31.11 41.41 -4.54
N MET A 1008 31.06 40.90 -5.78
CA MET A 1008 31.18 39.45 -6.06
C MET A 1008 32.47 38.82 -5.50
N ILE A 1009 33.60 39.53 -5.55
CA ILE A 1009 34.88 39.03 -5.04
C ILE A 1009 34.85 39.03 -3.52
N THR A 1010 34.56 40.17 -2.90
CA THR A 1010 34.51 40.32 -1.44
C THR A 1010 33.51 39.35 -0.80
N ASP A 1011 32.31 39.25 -1.37
CA ASP A 1011 31.26 38.32 -0.93
C ASP A 1011 31.71 36.86 -1.02
N CYS A 1012 32.40 36.49 -2.11
CA CYS A 1012 32.92 35.12 -2.27
C CYS A 1012 34.04 34.81 -1.26
N LEU A 1013 34.95 35.76 -1.04
CA LEU A 1013 36.04 35.62 -0.09
C LEU A 1013 35.53 35.52 1.35
N ASP A 1014 34.64 36.42 1.76
CA ASP A 1014 34.02 36.43 3.09
C ASP A 1014 33.22 35.14 3.34
N ALA A 1015 32.48 34.67 2.34
CA ALA A 1015 31.72 33.43 2.43
C ALA A 1015 32.61 32.20 2.63
N ILE A 1016 33.76 32.15 1.95
CA ILE A 1016 34.75 31.08 2.12
C ILE A 1016 35.43 31.20 3.47
N ASP A 1017 35.86 32.39 3.88
CA ASP A 1017 36.52 32.64 5.16
C ASP A 1017 35.64 32.24 6.35
N ASP A 1018 34.35 32.55 6.28
CA ASP A 1018 33.36 32.12 7.26
C ASP A 1018 33.22 30.60 7.33
N ALA A 1019 33.30 29.90 6.19
CA ALA A 1019 33.17 28.45 6.12
C ALA A 1019 34.43 27.68 6.59
N ILE A 1020 35.62 28.23 6.36
CA ILE A 1020 36.91 27.61 6.75
C ILE A 1020 37.40 28.02 8.14
N ARG A 1021 36.62 28.86 8.85
CA ARG A 1021 36.93 29.31 10.20
C ARG A 1021 36.99 28.10 11.16
N PRO A 1022 38.03 27.97 12.00
CA PRO A 1022 38.10 26.90 12.98
C PRO A 1022 36.96 27.03 14.00
N GLU A 1023 36.23 25.95 14.26
CA GLU A 1023 35.25 25.89 15.35
C GLU A 1023 35.97 25.47 16.65
N SER A 1024 35.48 25.92 17.81
CA SER A 1024 36.11 25.58 19.10
C SER A 1024 35.97 24.07 19.37
N GLY A 1025 37.04 23.32 19.10
CA GLY A 1025 37.10 21.86 19.20
C GLY A 1025 38.04 21.16 18.19
N ASP A 1026 38.50 21.85 17.14
CA ASP A 1026 39.37 21.27 16.09
C ASP A 1026 40.90 21.26 16.44
N GLU A 1027 41.26 21.28 17.73
CA GLU A 1027 42.67 21.16 18.15
C GLU A 1027 43.01 19.69 18.43
N ASP A 1028 43.91 19.16 17.58
CA ASP A 1028 44.70 17.92 17.71
C ASP A 1028 43.99 16.58 17.44
N GLU A 1029 43.72 16.28 16.16
CA GLU A 1029 43.89 14.90 15.66
C GLU A 1029 45.00 14.94 14.60
N ASP A 1030 46.19 14.47 15.00
CA ASP A 1030 47.37 14.33 14.16
C ASP A 1030 47.08 13.40 12.95
N ASP A 1031 47.62 13.81 11.81
CA ASP A 1031 47.61 13.12 10.52
C ASP A 1031 48.55 11.90 10.58
N SER A 1032 48.16 10.83 11.27
CA SER A 1032 48.80 9.52 11.17
C SER A 1032 47.81 8.39 11.43
N ASP A 1033 47.29 7.81 10.36
CA ASP A 1033 47.32 6.35 10.10
C ASP A 1033 46.62 6.06 8.76
N GLU A 1034 47.41 6.13 7.69
CA GLU A 1034 47.30 5.14 6.63
C GLU A 1034 47.90 3.85 7.18
N ASP A 1035 47.07 2.86 7.55
CA ASP A 1035 47.56 1.48 7.60
C ASP A 1035 46.58 0.48 6.97
N ASP A 1036 47.14 -0.26 6.02
CA ASP A 1036 46.58 -1.43 5.37
C ASP A 1036 46.87 -2.65 6.27
N GLY A 1037 45.87 -3.08 7.05
CA GLY A 1037 45.75 -4.48 7.47
C GLY A 1037 46.36 -4.94 8.81
N GLU A 1038 45.81 -6.09 9.25
CA GLU A 1038 46.15 -6.92 10.43
C GLU A 1038 45.65 -6.46 11.81
N ASP A 1039 44.41 -6.85 12.11
CA ASP A 1039 43.84 -6.81 13.48
C ASP A 1039 44.36 -8.00 14.32
N GLY A 1040 45.14 -7.67 15.35
CA GLY A 1040 45.71 -8.57 16.34
C GLY A 1040 45.55 -8.01 17.76
N GLY A 1041 44.34 -8.12 18.30
CA GLY A 1041 43.96 -8.31 19.72
C GLY A 1041 44.64 -7.56 20.88
N SER A 1042 43.83 -6.90 21.70
CA SER A 1042 43.71 -7.19 23.16
C SER A 1042 42.57 -6.37 23.81
N GLU A 1043 41.78 -7.06 24.63
CA GLU A 1043 40.77 -6.52 25.56
C GLU A 1043 41.40 -5.65 26.66
N ASP A 1044 40.75 -4.54 27.01
CA ASP A 1044 40.38 -4.10 28.38
C ASP A 1044 40.31 -2.56 28.51
N GLY A 1045 39.16 -2.04 28.93
CA GLY A 1045 38.96 -0.64 29.28
C GLY A 1045 37.51 -0.33 29.64
N GLU A 1046 37.24 -0.19 30.94
CA GLU A 1046 35.94 -0.10 31.62
C GLU A 1046 35.03 1.07 31.21
N GLU A 1047 33.72 0.81 31.22
CA GLU A 1047 32.63 1.79 31.16
C GLU A 1047 32.67 2.78 32.34
N THR A 1048 32.60 4.08 32.08
CA THR A 1048 31.85 5.05 32.91
C THR A 1048 31.76 6.42 32.24
N GLY A 1049 30.55 6.96 32.09
CA GLY A 1049 30.31 8.40 31.99
C GLY A 1049 29.49 8.88 30.79
N GLU A 1050 28.18 9.05 31.02
CA GLU A 1050 27.24 9.94 30.32
C GLU A 1050 27.60 10.38 28.88
N ASP A 1051 27.01 9.68 27.90
CA ASP A 1051 26.99 10.06 26.49
C ASP A 1051 26.32 11.43 26.29
N ARG A 1052 27.11 12.50 26.37
CA ARG A 1052 26.83 13.68 25.56
C ARG A 1052 26.97 13.24 24.10
N PRO A 1053 25.94 13.42 23.26
CA PRO A 1053 26.04 13.03 21.86
C PRO A 1053 27.25 13.73 21.25
N LYS A 1054 28.21 12.96 20.72
CA LYS A 1054 29.31 13.49 19.92
C LYS A 1054 28.69 14.34 18.81
N ARG A 1055 28.97 15.64 18.80
CA ARG A 1055 28.57 16.55 17.72
C ARG A 1055 29.06 15.94 16.41
N ALA A 1056 28.19 15.88 15.39
CA ALA A 1056 28.56 15.36 14.07
C ALA A 1056 29.87 16.02 13.62
N SER A 1057 30.85 15.19 13.23
CA SER A 1057 32.13 15.66 12.70
C SER A 1057 31.86 16.57 11.51
N THR A 1058 32.44 17.77 11.54
CA THR A 1058 32.39 18.72 10.45
C THR A 1058 33.12 18.13 9.24
N PRO A 1059 32.59 18.24 8.00
CA PRO A 1059 33.28 17.68 6.84
C PRO A 1059 34.66 18.31 6.65
N ASN A 1060 35.72 17.49 6.62
CA ASN A 1060 37.11 17.96 6.44
C ASN A 1060 37.42 18.35 4.98
N LYS A 1061 36.61 17.88 4.02
CA LYS A 1061 36.77 18.19 2.59
C LYS A 1061 36.18 19.57 2.27
N LEU A 1062 36.92 20.40 1.53
CA LEU A 1062 36.56 21.80 1.29
C LEU A 1062 35.19 21.97 0.59
N LEU A 1063 34.92 21.16 -0.43
CA LEU A 1063 33.67 21.23 -1.18
C LEU A 1063 32.46 20.91 -0.29
N ASP A 1064 32.59 19.87 0.54
CA ASP A 1064 31.55 19.45 1.47
C ASP A 1064 31.31 20.50 2.53
N ARG A 1065 32.35 21.15 3.06
CA ARG A 1065 32.21 22.25 4.02
C ARG A 1065 31.49 23.44 3.39
N LEU A 1066 31.82 23.83 2.16
CA LEU A 1066 31.19 24.97 1.48
C LEU A 1066 29.72 24.70 1.14
N LEU A 1067 29.40 23.47 0.71
CA LEU A 1067 28.03 23.01 0.54
C LEU A 1067 27.32 22.95 1.90
N TYR A 1068 27.90 22.36 2.94
CA TYR A 1068 27.36 22.24 4.30
C TYR A 1068 27.15 23.57 5.03
N CYS A 1069 27.89 24.62 4.68
CA CYS A 1069 27.69 25.99 5.18
C CYS A 1069 26.75 26.84 4.27
N GLY A 1070 26.31 26.31 3.13
CA GLY A 1070 25.31 26.95 2.26
C GLY A 1070 25.85 28.18 1.53
N LYS A 1071 27.16 28.18 1.33
CA LYS A 1071 27.88 29.20 0.58
C LYS A 1071 27.77 28.95 -0.93
N LEU A 1072 27.55 27.69 -1.31
CA LEU A 1072 27.30 27.23 -2.67
C LEU A 1072 25.84 26.76 -2.86
N PRO A 1073 25.38 26.62 -4.11
CA PRO A 1073 24.06 26.06 -4.42
C PRO A 1073 23.87 24.66 -3.82
N ARG A 1074 22.87 24.48 -2.94
CA ARG A 1074 22.59 23.22 -2.21
C ARG A 1074 21.41 22.41 -2.74
N TYR A 1075 20.77 22.86 -3.82
CA TYR A 1075 19.50 22.30 -4.31
C TYR A 1075 19.56 20.84 -4.78
N ALA A 1076 20.75 20.24 -4.75
CA ALA A 1076 21.10 18.98 -5.40
C ALA A 1076 21.03 17.73 -4.49
N PHE A 1077 21.38 17.82 -3.21
CA PHE A 1077 21.29 16.74 -2.21
C PHE A 1077 21.25 17.34 -0.80
N PRO A 1078 20.51 16.76 0.16
CA PRO A 1078 20.74 17.09 1.55
C PRO A 1078 22.17 16.62 1.88
N THR A 1079 23.07 17.52 2.27
CA THR A 1079 24.33 17.13 2.93
C THR A 1079 24.06 16.44 4.27
N ASP A 1080 22.86 16.67 4.79
CA ASP A 1080 22.33 16.09 6.01
C ASP A 1080 21.51 14.87 5.62
N VAL A 1081 22.13 13.80 5.13
CA VAL A 1081 21.46 12.53 4.84
C VAL A 1081 21.93 11.50 5.85
N ALA A 1082 21.00 10.77 6.43
CA ALA A 1082 21.32 9.59 7.23
C ALA A 1082 21.03 8.33 6.40
N THR A 1083 21.94 7.38 6.49
CA THR A 1083 21.82 6.08 5.85
C THR A 1083 21.43 5.04 6.88
N PHE A 1084 20.43 4.23 6.56
CA PHE A 1084 20.05 3.07 7.36
C PHE A 1084 20.71 1.83 6.75
N HIS A 1085 21.57 1.15 7.50
CA HIS A 1085 22.32 0.01 6.99
C HIS A 1085 21.63 -1.31 7.36
N VAL A 1086 21.33 -2.13 6.36
CA VAL A 1086 20.87 -3.51 6.54
C VAL A 1086 22.01 -4.45 6.19
N PHE A 1087 22.49 -5.20 7.17
CA PHE A 1087 23.56 -6.17 6.97
C PHE A 1087 23.02 -7.51 6.46
N ASP A 1088 23.75 -8.13 5.52
CA ASP A 1088 23.55 -9.51 5.13
C ASP A 1088 24.17 -10.41 6.20
N LEU A 1089 23.38 -10.90 7.15
CA LEU A 1089 23.88 -11.71 8.27
C LEU A 1089 24.60 -13.00 7.81
N ASP A 1090 24.26 -13.53 6.64
CA ASP A 1090 24.81 -14.79 6.14
C ASP A 1090 26.19 -14.59 5.49
N ARG A 1091 26.36 -13.45 4.81
CA ARG A 1091 27.63 -13.08 4.17
C ARG A 1091 28.55 -12.26 5.08
N SER A 1092 27.99 -11.56 6.06
CA SER A 1092 28.75 -10.72 6.99
C SER A 1092 29.53 -11.57 8.00
N THR A 1093 30.78 -11.18 8.23
CA THR A 1093 31.57 -11.69 9.36
C THR A 1093 31.71 -10.59 10.42
N LYS A 1094 32.18 -10.95 11.63
CA LYS A 1094 32.44 -9.97 12.70
C LYS A 1094 33.36 -8.81 12.28
N PHE A 1095 34.23 -9.02 11.30
CA PHE A 1095 35.22 -8.04 10.84
C PHE A 1095 34.93 -7.50 9.43
N ARG A 1096 33.97 -8.08 8.70
CA ARG A 1096 33.60 -7.65 7.35
C ARG A 1096 32.08 -7.62 7.20
N PRO A 1097 31.43 -6.50 7.55
CA PRO A 1097 30.01 -6.34 7.30
C PRO A 1097 29.75 -6.24 5.80
N ILE A 1098 28.87 -7.08 5.27
CA ILE A 1098 28.38 -7.00 3.90
C ILE A 1098 27.00 -6.37 3.96
N MET A 1099 26.85 -5.21 3.31
CA MET A 1099 25.58 -4.48 3.29
C MET A 1099 24.65 -5.11 2.25
N ARG A 1100 23.46 -5.50 2.69
CA ARG A 1100 22.39 -5.97 1.82
C ARG A 1100 21.62 -4.81 1.20
N PHE A 1101 21.30 -3.79 2.01
CA PHE A 1101 20.63 -2.57 1.59
C PHE A 1101 21.16 -1.37 2.40
N ALA A 1102 21.15 -0.18 1.79
CA ALA A 1102 21.59 1.05 2.44
C ALA A 1102 20.69 2.26 2.06
N PRO A 1103 19.37 2.22 2.36
CA PRO A 1103 18.49 3.34 2.04
C PRO A 1103 18.86 4.60 2.80
N SER A 1104 18.77 5.73 2.11
CA SER A 1104 19.16 7.03 2.64
C SER A 1104 18.00 8.03 2.61
N GLN A 1105 17.94 8.89 3.63
CA GLN A 1105 16.91 9.91 3.82
C GLN A 1105 17.51 11.21 4.33
N GLY A 1106 16.90 12.35 3.97
CA GLY A 1106 17.26 13.63 4.56
C GLY A 1106 17.05 13.62 6.08
N LEU A 1107 17.93 14.29 6.83
CA LEU A 1107 18.04 14.26 8.29
C LEU A 1107 16.71 14.55 9.00
N PRO A 1108 15.88 15.54 8.60
CA PRO A 1108 14.60 15.79 9.26
C PRO A 1108 13.65 14.58 9.19
N ILE A 1109 13.69 13.84 8.08
CA ILE A 1109 12.88 12.64 7.88
C ILE A 1109 13.53 11.47 8.62
N ALA A 1110 14.85 11.30 8.51
CA ALA A 1110 15.59 10.23 9.16
C ALA A 1110 15.48 10.28 10.69
N LEU A 1111 15.51 11.45 11.31
CA LEU A 1111 15.32 11.62 12.76
C LEU A 1111 13.97 11.07 13.25
N SER A 1112 12.98 10.97 12.36
CA SER A 1112 11.68 10.37 12.67
C SER A 1112 11.56 8.91 12.26
N GLN A 1113 12.17 8.53 11.12
CA GLN A 1113 12.00 7.20 10.50
C GLN A 1113 13.05 6.19 10.96
N TYR A 1114 14.28 6.64 11.21
CA TYR A 1114 15.44 5.82 11.58
C TYR A 1114 15.84 6.00 13.04
N ALA A 1115 14.98 6.62 13.86
CA ALA A 1115 15.20 6.68 15.30
C ALA A 1115 15.22 5.27 15.93
N PRO A 1116 15.92 5.06 17.06
CA PRO A 1116 15.89 3.79 17.79
C PRO A 1116 14.46 3.29 18.01
N ASP A 1117 14.26 1.98 17.88
CA ASP A 1117 12.97 1.27 17.99
C ASP A 1117 11.93 1.61 16.89
N LYS A 1118 12.29 2.43 15.88
CA LYS A 1118 11.43 2.64 14.71
C LYS A 1118 11.51 1.49 13.73
N GLN A 1119 10.38 1.23 13.07
CA GLN A 1119 10.25 0.21 12.05
C GLN A 1119 10.45 0.80 10.65
N VAL A 1120 11.34 0.17 9.87
CA VAL A 1120 11.69 0.56 8.51
C VAL A 1120 11.38 -0.61 7.58
N TRP A 1121 10.62 -0.36 6.51
CA TRP A 1121 10.25 -1.36 5.52
C TRP A 1121 11.16 -1.25 4.29
N ILE A 1122 11.77 -2.36 3.89
CA ILE A 1122 12.67 -2.46 2.74
C ILE A 1122 12.50 -3.83 2.08
N SER A 1123 12.23 -3.88 0.77
CA SER A 1123 12.17 -5.11 -0.01
C SER A 1123 11.22 -6.17 0.59
N GLY A 1124 10.06 -5.73 1.08
CA GLY A 1124 9.04 -6.60 1.66
C GLY A 1124 9.27 -6.99 3.13
N LYS A 1125 10.37 -6.57 3.75
CA LYS A 1125 10.71 -6.90 5.14
C LYS A 1125 10.64 -5.69 6.05
N CYS A 1126 10.21 -5.92 7.30
CA CYS A 1126 10.21 -4.93 8.36
C CYS A 1126 11.46 -5.10 9.22
N TYR A 1127 12.30 -4.08 9.24
CA TYR A 1127 13.47 -3.97 10.10
C TYR A 1127 13.16 -3.03 11.26
N THR A 1128 13.76 -3.26 12.41
CA THR A 1128 13.70 -2.34 13.55
C THR A 1128 15.06 -1.70 13.72
N SER A 1129 15.11 -0.38 13.85
CA SER A 1129 16.37 0.34 14.10
C SER A 1129 16.90 -0.02 15.48
N GLY A 1130 18.07 -0.67 15.52
CA GLY A 1130 18.86 -0.86 16.74
C GLY A 1130 19.63 0.40 17.10
N ALA A 1131 20.02 0.50 18.38
CA ALA A 1131 21.03 1.44 18.86
C ALA A 1131 22.39 0.75 18.89
#